data_AF-A0A934BYS0-F1
#
_entry.id   AF-A0A934BYS0-F1
#
_cell.length_a   1.000
_cell.length_b   1.000
_cell.length_c   1.000
_cell.angle_alpha   90.00
_cell.angle_beta   90.00
_cell.angle_gamma   90.00
#
_symmetry.space_group_name_H-M   'P 1'
#
loop_
_entity.id
_entity.type
_entity.pdbx_description
1 polymer ?
#
loop_
_entity_poly.entity_id
_entity_poly.type
_entity_poly.pdbx_seq_one_letter_code
_entity_poly.pdbx_strand_id
1 'polypeptide(L)'
;MKTSSCAAALLLFLSLVLPVSAQRWESRGKEFVLAADGNEIVFRAPGTLAVRRAGGAEVKLSLTLWHDAWIYERLDAGKVERGPEVDRKGWLRQSGTWVTREGAAPMRYSLALEPTAKGTVLHLETEKTAPLKLTAGLWTSISFDRKAFAGRRLYARPVAHGKVGSNVSGDCEALLVELSDGCAAAFAPEGFRELRCHAYEKSQTFEMNLRPGDFPVGKKTATSLKIGFETMPEKFAGEIEPRREPLAIGKVSASATTVPRFGKLELNVDLRGTWENPFDPDQVALDATVTTASGRQFTQPGFFMVDYRREVRGGVEMMTPVEQGRWCVRVACVEPGPLRVKLTAKDRSGSVSKDAGEFTVKASAAKGFLRQSSVDPHYLQFDSGASFVPIGHNLPIYHAAGQTGHDAIRKMASKGENYNRWWMSAASLGIEWADRLDWYRQPQAARLDSLLDLAAELDFYYMLCMDTHQDFREGGWRANPFNKANGGPCEKVSDWFTGEPSRALYKKRLRYTVARWGYSPNVLCWEFGNEFEGWADTTEETKIAWHRDMTDHLAALDPYRHLISTSWWSKTGPAECWRIPRMDIVQTHCYTNNDGNVAEQIRRYCLEQWANFAKPHIFGEFGIRSHSSTADKDPKGWGLHNANWAALCSGCCGIPMPWWHENYIEPLNLYFHFTAIANFAKGLPFGAARWEQVPVASLDYVSPPAPPIVRDIVLAPVGKWGKPAVNEFRVQRDGTVNDPSEIRELLHGMGHRDLVNPPTFVVDFPQPGKFIVNVGRVSRSGLLRVWVNDEQRLDRPFPCGEKIGKQWTYQPKWKLWESVYDEDVAVDVPAGRHRIRVDNLGGDWMRINRYAFTGCKVLDRPNLLVAALRAVGGPAIVWMQNQESDWFNHGRSAVAPVPPSRITLDGFADGTYAVEWWETWKGRRAHTEKVKATAGKLILQPGELKTDLAAKIRKQ
;
A
#
# COMPACT_ATOMS: atom_id res chain seq x y z
N MET A 1 4.30 32.90 63.69
CA MET A 1 3.79 32.94 65.08
C MET A 1 2.49 32.14 65.14
N LYS A 2 2.51 30.99 65.83
CA LYS A 2 1.66 30.63 67.02
C LYS A 2 0.14 30.63 66.74
N THR A 3 -0.52 29.49 66.50
CA THR A 3 -1.04 28.42 67.41
C THR A 3 -2.19 28.83 68.37
N SER A 4 -3.35 28.17 68.18
CA SER A 4 -4.37 27.74 69.17
C SER A 4 -5.28 28.83 69.81
N SER A 5 -6.56 28.65 70.15
CA SER A 5 -7.44 27.48 70.32
C SER A 5 -8.94 27.88 70.44
N CYS A 6 -9.83 26.94 70.09
CA CYS A 6 -11.15 26.58 70.68
C CYS A 6 -12.42 27.49 70.63
N ALA A 7 -13.42 26.91 69.93
CA ALA A 7 -14.73 26.46 70.45
C ALA A 7 -16.02 27.31 70.28
N ALA A 8 -16.90 26.75 69.43
CA ALA A 8 -18.36 26.55 69.57
C ALA A 8 -19.33 27.76 69.58
N ALA A 9 -20.14 27.87 68.51
CA ALA A 9 -21.58 27.57 68.52
C ALA A 9 -22.21 27.87 67.14
N LEU A 10 -22.66 26.83 66.41
CA LEU A 10 -23.62 27.00 65.32
C LEU A 10 -24.64 25.85 65.36
N LEU A 11 -25.88 26.20 65.66
CA LEU A 11 -27.03 25.29 65.72
C LEU A 11 -27.72 25.20 64.35
N LEU A 12 -27.77 23.96 63.86
CA LEU A 12 -28.81 23.30 63.07
C LEU A 12 -29.63 24.10 62.03
N PHE A 13 -29.37 23.79 60.76
CA PHE A 13 -30.42 23.32 59.84
C PHE A 13 -29.94 21.99 59.23
N LEU A 14 -30.45 20.87 59.77
CA LEU A 14 -30.33 19.55 59.16
C LEU A 14 -31.25 19.50 57.93
N SER A 15 -30.71 19.71 56.73
CA SER A 15 -31.29 19.11 55.53
C SER A 15 -30.76 17.67 55.46
N LEU A 16 -31.63 16.71 55.73
CA LEU A 16 -31.36 15.29 55.51
C LEU A 16 -30.84 15.08 54.08
N VAL A 17 -29.54 14.82 53.93
CA VAL A 17 -29.03 14.11 52.76
C VAL A 17 -29.45 12.66 52.96
N LEU A 18 -30.62 12.31 52.42
CA LEU A 18 -31.01 10.92 52.26
C LEU A 18 -29.89 10.23 51.45
N PRO A 19 -29.41 9.05 51.86
CA PRO A 19 -28.54 8.27 51.00
C PRO A 19 -29.31 8.01 49.70
N VAL A 20 -28.70 8.31 48.55
CA VAL A 20 -29.20 7.85 47.25
C VAL A 20 -29.45 6.35 47.42
N SER A 21 -30.71 5.93 47.33
CA SER A 21 -31.08 4.52 47.35
C SER A 21 -30.18 3.80 46.35
N ALA A 22 -29.36 2.87 46.81
CA ALA A 22 -28.53 2.07 45.93
C ALA A 22 -29.48 1.38 44.94
N GLN A 23 -29.39 1.71 43.66
CA GLN A 23 -30.19 1.06 42.62
C GLN A 23 -29.98 -0.46 42.73
N ARG A 24 -31.07 -1.23 42.67
CA ARG A 24 -31.03 -2.69 42.80
C ARG A 24 -31.76 -3.31 41.62
N TRP A 25 -31.28 -4.48 41.21
CA TRP A 25 -31.97 -5.30 40.23
C TRP A 25 -33.25 -5.89 40.83
N GLU A 26 -34.36 -5.71 40.14
CA GLU A 26 -35.67 -6.25 40.49
C GLU A 26 -36.07 -7.36 39.52
N SER A 27 -36.50 -8.52 40.04
CA SER A 27 -37.05 -9.58 39.20
C SER A 27 -38.49 -9.24 38.77
N ARG A 28 -38.73 -9.19 37.45
CA ARG A 28 -40.05 -8.98 36.83
C ARG A 28 -40.34 -10.13 35.86
N GLY A 29 -40.93 -11.20 36.37
CA GLY A 29 -41.19 -12.41 35.58
C GLY A 29 -39.89 -13.10 35.14
N LYS A 30 -39.62 -13.13 33.83
CA LYS A 30 -38.39 -13.70 33.25
C LYS A 30 -37.26 -12.66 33.06
N GLU A 31 -37.52 -11.41 33.43
CA GLU A 31 -36.61 -10.29 33.24
C GLU A 31 -36.10 -9.78 34.59
N PHE A 32 -34.89 -9.22 34.61
CA PHE A 32 -34.40 -8.44 35.74
C PHE A 32 -34.27 -6.99 35.29
N VAL A 33 -34.83 -6.05 36.04
CA VAL A 33 -34.89 -4.64 35.66
C VAL A 33 -34.15 -3.80 36.67
N LEU A 34 -33.27 -2.92 36.17
CA LEU A 34 -32.65 -1.84 36.92
C LEU A 34 -33.26 -0.53 36.42
N ALA A 35 -34.12 0.09 37.22
CA ALA A 35 -34.83 1.31 36.86
C ALA A 35 -34.21 2.55 37.55
N ALA A 36 -34.07 3.63 36.79
CA ALA A 36 -33.52 4.90 37.27
C ALA A 36 -34.04 6.08 36.44
N ASP A 37 -34.69 7.06 37.08
CA ASP A 37 -35.12 8.33 36.46
C ASP A 37 -35.88 8.18 35.13
N GLY A 38 -36.85 7.25 35.10
CA GLY A 38 -37.65 6.95 33.90
C GLY A 38 -36.91 6.17 32.82
N ASN A 39 -35.71 5.64 33.13
CA ASN A 39 -34.94 4.76 32.26
C ASN A 39 -34.84 3.36 32.86
N GLU A 40 -34.67 2.36 32.01
CA GLU A 40 -34.59 0.95 32.40
C GLU A 40 -33.45 0.24 31.68
N ILE A 41 -32.66 -0.53 32.44
CA ILE A 41 -31.80 -1.58 31.91
C ILE A 41 -32.45 -2.91 32.25
N VAL A 42 -32.73 -3.72 31.23
CA VAL A 42 -33.42 -5.00 31.36
C VAL A 42 -32.45 -6.11 31.00
N PHE A 43 -32.21 -7.04 31.92
CA PHE A 43 -31.43 -8.24 31.69
C PHE A 43 -32.34 -9.45 31.45
N ARG A 44 -31.98 -10.26 30.45
CA ARG A 44 -32.63 -11.54 30.14
C ARG A 44 -31.58 -12.63 30.01
N ALA A 45 -31.79 -13.73 30.72
CA ALA A 45 -30.92 -14.88 30.64
C ALA A 45 -31.10 -15.63 29.30
N PRO A 46 -30.02 -16.11 28.66
CA PRO A 46 -28.62 -15.93 29.05
C PRO A 46 -28.02 -14.62 28.49
N GLY A 47 -27.57 -13.70 29.35
CA GLY A 47 -26.58 -12.69 28.95
C GLY A 47 -27.01 -11.61 27.95
N THR A 48 -28.31 -11.40 27.73
CA THR A 48 -28.80 -10.27 26.91
C THR A 48 -29.24 -9.10 27.77
N LEU A 49 -28.97 -7.89 27.31
CA LEU A 49 -29.44 -6.66 27.93
C LEU A 49 -30.26 -5.84 26.95
N ALA A 50 -31.15 -5.01 27.46
CA ALA A 50 -31.84 -3.97 26.72
C ALA A 50 -31.81 -2.67 27.52
N VAL A 51 -31.49 -1.56 26.85
CA VAL A 51 -31.44 -0.22 27.45
C VAL A 51 -32.52 0.62 26.80
N ARG A 52 -33.39 1.24 27.60
CA ARG A 52 -34.53 2.02 27.10
C ARG A 52 -34.98 3.12 28.06
N ARG A 53 -35.75 4.07 27.54
CA ARG A 53 -36.71 4.84 28.33
C ARG A 53 -37.88 3.94 28.70
N ALA A 54 -38.47 4.10 29.88
CA ALA A 54 -39.64 3.33 30.29
C ALA A 54 -40.75 3.43 29.23
N GLY A 55 -41.19 2.29 28.69
CA GLY A 55 -42.20 2.23 27.62
C GLY A 55 -41.73 2.64 26.21
N GLY A 56 -40.45 3.00 26.03
CA GLY A 56 -39.87 3.41 24.76
C GLY A 56 -39.23 2.26 23.96
N ALA A 57 -38.70 2.62 22.78
CA ALA A 57 -37.90 1.70 21.97
C ALA A 57 -36.59 1.31 22.71
N GLU A 58 -36.11 0.10 22.45
CA GLU A 58 -34.97 -0.48 23.17
C GLU A 58 -33.73 -0.64 22.28
N VAL A 59 -32.56 -0.38 22.89
CA VAL A 59 -31.26 -0.75 22.35
C VAL A 59 -30.85 -2.07 23.00
N LYS A 60 -30.72 -3.11 22.18
CA LYS A 60 -30.40 -4.48 22.61
C LYS A 60 -28.90 -4.71 22.60
N LEU A 61 -28.41 -5.39 23.61
CA LEU A 61 -27.02 -5.79 23.75
C LEU A 61 -26.93 -7.31 23.90
N SER A 62 -26.05 -7.94 23.13
CA SER A 62 -25.63 -9.33 23.32
C SER A 62 -24.10 -9.42 23.39
N LEU A 63 -23.60 -10.41 24.11
CA LEU A 63 -22.18 -10.75 24.14
C LEU A 63 -21.89 -11.76 23.02
N THR A 64 -20.80 -11.53 22.28
CA THR A 64 -20.48 -12.26 21.04
C THR A 64 -19.00 -12.63 20.97
N LEU A 65 -18.68 -13.67 20.21
CA LEU A 65 -17.31 -14.02 19.87
C LEU A 65 -17.23 -14.56 18.45
N TRP A 66 -16.03 -14.51 17.89
CA TRP A 66 -15.68 -15.14 16.62
C TRP A 66 -14.60 -16.18 16.88
N HIS A 67 -14.79 -17.41 16.42
CA HIS A 67 -13.80 -18.47 16.58
C HIS A 67 -13.47 -19.19 15.27
N ASP A 68 -12.30 -19.83 15.26
CA ASP A 68 -11.77 -20.65 14.16
C ASP A 68 -11.93 -19.97 12.78
N ALA A 69 -12.71 -20.56 11.88
CA ALA A 69 -12.97 -20.04 10.53
C ALA A 69 -14.05 -18.93 10.51
N TRP A 70 -13.93 -17.92 11.38
CA TRP A 70 -14.89 -16.82 11.51
C TRP A 70 -16.32 -17.27 11.83
N ILE A 71 -16.45 -18.25 12.72
CA ILE A 71 -17.74 -18.72 13.22
C ILE A 71 -18.24 -17.75 14.29
N TYR A 72 -19.33 -17.05 14.00
CA TYR A 72 -19.99 -16.14 14.94
C TYR A 72 -20.81 -16.89 15.98
N GLU A 73 -20.64 -16.56 17.25
CA GLU A 73 -21.37 -17.12 18.37
C GLU A 73 -21.90 -16.04 19.32
N ARG A 74 -23.11 -16.25 19.84
CA ARG A 74 -23.74 -15.37 20.82
C ARG A 74 -23.90 -16.09 22.15
N LEU A 75 -23.73 -15.36 23.26
CA LEU A 75 -23.86 -15.94 24.60
C LEU A 75 -25.29 -16.40 24.92
N ASP A 76 -26.31 -15.81 24.29
CA ASP A 76 -27.71 -16.16 24.54
C ASP A 76 -28.16 -17.49 23.92
N ALA A 77 -27.30 -18.11 23.11
CA ALA A 77 -27.43 -19.52 22.72
C ALA A 77 -26.77 -20.47 23.74
N GLY A 78 -26.12 -19.93 24.78
CA GLY A 78 -25.41 -20.68 25.81
C GLY A 78 -26.31 -21.32 26.86
N LYS A 79 -25.69 -22.12 27.74
CA LYS A 79 -26.36 -22.77 28.86
C LYS A 79 -26.05 -22.04 30.16
N VAL A 80 -27.09 -21.73 30.93
CA VAL A 80 -26.96 -21.22 32.30
C VAL A 80 -26.83 -22.39 33.26
N GLU A 81 -25.83 -22.33 34.14
CA GLU A 81 -25.57 -23.36 35.16
C GLU A 81 -25.86 -22.83 36.57
N ARG A 82 -25.65 -21.53 36.82
CA ARG A 82 -26.03 -20.85 38.08
C ARG A 82 -26.58 -19.46 37.79
N GLY A 83 -27.56 -19.02 38.58
CA GLY A 83 -28.30 -17.77 38.37
C GLY A 83 -29.30 -17.85 37.19
N PRO A 84 -29.84 -16.72 36.71
CA PRO A 84 -29.60 -15.36 37.20
C PRO A 84 -30.15 -15.14 38.62
N GLU A 85 -29.34 -14.60 39.51
CA GLU A 85 -29.75 -14.26 40.88
C GLU A 85 -29.14 -12.93 41.34
N VAL A 86 -29.86 -12.18 42.18
CA VAL A 86 -29.36 -10.94 42.77
C VAL A 86 -28.69 -11.27 44.10
N ASP A 87 -27.40 -10.97 44.22
CA ASP A 87 -26.61 -11.26 45.42
C ASP A 87 -26.88 -10.24 46.55
N ARG A 88 -26.25 -10.47 47.72
CA ARG A 88 -26.39 -9.59 48.90
C ARG A 88 -25.90 -8.15 48.67
N LYS A 89 -25.03 -7.93 47.69
CA LYS A 89 -24.54 -6.61 47.29
C LYS A 89 -25.46 -5.94 46.25
N GLY A 90 -26.54 -6.61 45.85
CA GLY A 90 -27.45 -6.15 44.81
C GLY A 90 -26.95 -6.40 43.40
N TRP A 91 -25.90 -7.20 43.21
CA TRP A 91 -25.36 -7.52 41.89
C TRP A 91 -26.13 -8.68 41.28
N LEU A 92 -26.51 -8.57 40.01
CA LEU A 92 -27.10 -9.68 39.27
C LEU A 92 -25.99 -10.58 38.73
N ARG A 93 -26.00 -11.87 39.08
CA ARG A 93 -24.96 -12.83 38.71
C ARG A 93 -25.53 -13.99 37.91
N GLN A 94 -24.79 -14.42 36.89
CA GLN A 94 -25.07 -15.60 36.09
C GLN A 94 -23.76 -16.27 35.67
N SER A 95 -23.68 -17.59 35.72
CA SER A 95 -22.54 -18.33 35.16
C SER A 95 -23.01 -19.57 34.41
N GLY A 96 -22.19 -20.02 33.48
CA GLY A 96 -22.42 -21.28 32.78
C GLY A 96 -21.46 -21.47 31.62
N THR A 97 -21.97 -22.07 30.56
CA THR A 97 -21.20 -22.40 29.37
C THR A 97 -21.74 -21.67 28.14
N TRP A 98 -20.85 -20.94 27.49
CA TRP A 98 -21.05 -20.34 26.18
C TRP A 98 -20.89 -21.46 25.15
N VAL A 99 -22.02 -21.91 24.61
CA VAL A 99 -22.07 -23.01 23.64
C VAL A 99 -21.50 -22.51 22.31
N THR A 100 -20.69 -23.35 21.67
CA THR A 100 -20.07 -23.10 20.35
C THR A 100 -20.51 -24.20 19.38
N ARG A 101 -20.76 -23.86 18.12
CA ARG A 101 -21.17 -24.82 17.09
C ARG A 101 -19.99 -25.49 16.39
N GLU A 102 -20.29 -26.37 15.44
CA GLU A 102 -19.30 -27.06 14.59
C GLU A 102 -18.27 -27.91 15.35
N GLY A 103 -18.68 -28.49 16.48
CA GLY A 103 -17.81 -29.36 17.28
C GLY A 103 -16.72 -28.62 18.06
N ALA A 104 -16.74 -27.29 18.03
CA ALA A 104 -15.85 -26.47 18.84
C ALA A 104 -16.16 -26.61 20.34
N ALA A 105 -15.14 -26.51 21.18
CA ALA A 105 -15.28 -26.65 22.62
C ALA A 105 -15.96 -25.42 23.25
N PRO A 106 -16.91 -25.60 24.19
CA PRO A 106 -17.60 -24.49 24.82
C PRO A 106 -16.64 -23.66 25.69
N MET A 107 -17.02 -22.41 25.99
CA MET A 107 -16.26 -21.55 26.88
C MET A 107 -17.02 -21.36 28.20
N ARG A 108 -16.37 -21.46 29.35
CA ARG A 108 -17.00 -21.09 30.63
C ARG A 108 -17.09 -19.58 30.72
N TYR A 109 -18.18 -19.08 31.29
CA TYR A 109 -18.35 -17.67 31.60
C TYR A 109 -18.89 -17.46 33.02
N SER A 110 -18.45 -16.37 33.65
CA SER A 110 -19.07 -15.77 34.82
C SER A 110 -19.38 -14.31 34.50
N LEU A 111 -20.66 -13.97 34.57
CA LEU A 111 -21.20 -12.64 34.30
C LEU A 111 -21.73 -12.05 35.60
N ALA A 112 -21.37 -10.81 35.87
CA ALA A 112 -21.89 -10.04 36.98
C ALA A 112 -22.24 -8.61 36.55
N LEU A 113 -23.44 -8.15 36.92
CA LEU A 113 -23.92 -6.81 36.64
C LEU A 113 -23.97 -6.02 37.96
N GLU A 114 -23.00 -5.15 38.14
CA GLU A 114 -22.88 -4.25 39.29
C GLU A 114 -23.76 -3.00 39.06
N PRO A 115 -24.77 -2.71 39.89
CA PRO A 115 -25.50 -1.45 39.82
C PRO A 115 -24.61 -0.25 40.13
N THR A 116 -24.84 0.85 39.42
CA THR A 116 -24.19 2.15 39.63
C THR A 116 -25.24 3.25 39.68
N ALA A 117 -24.86 4.49 40.01
CA ALA A 117 -25.80 5.60 40.06
C ALA A 117 -26.48 5.93 38.71
N LYS A 118 -25.89 5.53 37.57
CA LYS A 118 -26.37 5.88 36.22
C LYS A 118 -26.59 4.67 35.31
N GLY A 119 -26.66 3.46 35.87
CA GLY A 119 -26.74 2.21 35.08
C GLY A 119 -26.04 1.04 35.77
N THR A 120 -25.31 0.22 35.01
CA THR A 120 -24.60 -0.96 35.51
C THR A 120 -23.20 -1.12 34.89
N VAL A 121 -22.27 -1.75 35.61
CA VAL A 121 -21.05 -2.31 35.02
C VAL A 121 -21.24 -3.80 34.80
N LEU A 122 -21.11 -4.24 33.55
CA LEU A 122 -21.01 -5.65 33.19
C LEU A 122 -19.57 -6.11 33.36
N HIS A 123 -19.36 -7.06 34.26
CA HIS A 123 -18.10 -7.78 34.45
C HIS A 123 -18.24 -9.17 33.84
N LEU A 124 -17.36 -9.50 32.90
CA LEU A 124 -17.36 -10.79 32.22
C LEU A 124 -16.00 -11.47 32.40
N GLU A 125 -15.98 -12.59 33.12
CA GLU A 125 -14.85 -13.51 33.18
C GLU A 125 -15.12 -14.70 32.26
N THR A 126 -14.15 -15.07 31.43
CA THR A 126 -14.24 -16.22 30.52
C THR A 126 -13.03 -17.14 30.62
N GLU A 127 -13.25 -18.42 30.35
CA GLU A 127 -12.22 -19.46 30.38
C GLU A 127 -12.50 -20.51 29.30
N LYS A 128 -11.53 -20.77 28.42
CA LYS A 128 -11.67 -21.83 27.41
C LYS A 128 -11.56 -23.20 28.07
N THR A 129 -12.52 -24.09 27.79
CA THR A 129 -12.54 -25.45 28.36
C THR A 129 -11.61 -26.42 27.62
N ALA A 130 -11.31 -26.14 26.35
CA ALA A 130 -10.36 -26.87 25.51
C ALA A 130 -9.80 -25.91 24.44
N PRO A 131 -8.91 -26.36 23.53
CA PRO A 131 -8.45 -25.54 22.41
C PRO A 131 -9.62 -24.98 21.58
N LEU A 132 -9.69 -23.65 21.51
CA LEU A 132 -10.66 -22.87 20.74
C LEU A 132 -9.94 -21.60 20.33
N LYS A 133 -9.75 -21.31 19.04
CA LYS A 133 -9.04 -20.10 18.61
C LYS A 133 -10.02 -18.94 18.48
N LEU A 134 -9.88 -17.89 19.28
CA LEU A 134 -10.72 -16.69 19.12
C LEU A 134 -10.11 -15.79 18.05
N THR A 135 -10.76 -15.73 16.89
CA THR A 135 -10.27 -15.04 15.69
C THR A 135 -10.21 -13.53 15.87
N ALA A 136 -11.15 -12.97 16.63
CA ALA A 136 -11.22 -11.53 16.92
C ALA A 136 -11.32 -11.20 18.42
N GLY A 137 -11.18 -12.19 19.32
CA GLY A 137 -11.40 -12.02 20.75
C GLY A 137 -12.88 -11.95 21.14
N LEU A 138 -13.22 -11.18 22.18
CA LEU A 138 -14.57 -11.06 22.75
C LEU A 138 -15.19 -9.71 22.41
N TRP A 139 -16.47 -9.72 22.05
CA TRP A 139 -17.20 -8.58 21.52
C TRP A 139 -18.56 -8.41 22.20
N THR A 140 -19.15 -7.25 21.98
CA THR A 140 -20.58 -7.04 22.21
C THR A 140 -21.24 -6.52 20.96
N SER A 141 -22.45 -7.01 20.67
CA SER A 141 -23.30 -6.54 19.59
C SER A 141 -24.42 -5.67 20.18
N ILE A 142 -24.48 -4.42 19.75
CA ILE A 142 -25.44 -3.39 20.18
C ILE A 142 -26.36 -3.11 19.00
N SER A 143 -27.63 -3.46 19.08
CA SER A 143 -28.56 -3.42 17.95
C SER A 143 -29.87 -2.74 18.30
N PHE A 144 -30.45 -2.04 17.33
CA PHE A 144 -31.75 -1.38 17.49
C PHE A 144 -32.48 -1.28 16.14
N ASP A 145 -33.79 -1.06 16.20
CA ASP A 145 -34.65 -0.89 15.04
C ASP A 145 -34.46 0.51 14.42
N ARG A 146 -34.17 0.57 13.11
CA ARG A 146 -33.86 1.85 12.44
C ARG A 146 -35.07 2.77 12.35
N LYS A 147 -36.28 2.21 12.23
CA LYS A 147 -37.50 2.99 12.09
C LYS A 147 -37.89 3.62 13.42
N ALA A 148 -37.78 2.87 14.51
CA ALA A 148 -38.07 3.35 15.87
C ALA A 148 -37.09 4.44 16.32
N PHE A 149 -35.84 4.39 15.86
CA PHE A 149 -34.79 5.36 16.18
C PHE A 149 -34.51 6.35 15.04
N ALA A 150 -35.42 6.49 14.05
CA ALA A 150 -35.21 7.36 12.91
C ALA A 150 -34.91 8.81 13.35
N GLY A 151 -33.84 9.39 12.81
CA GLY A 151 -33.40 10.76 13.10
C GLY A 151 -32.67 10.95 14.44
N ARG A 152 -32.58 9.92 15.29
CA ARG A 152 -31.82 9.95 16.55
C ARG A 152 -30.32 10.06 16.30
N ARG A 153 -29.60 10.69 17.22
CA ARG A 153 -28.15 10.90 17.15
C ARG A 153 -27.36 9.69 17.64
N LEU A 154 -26.19 9.52 17.06
CA LEU A 154 -25.19 8.50 17.39
C LEU A 154 -23.85 9.19 17.65
N TYR A 155 -23.13 8.75 18.67
CA TYR A 155 -21.80 9.27 18.97
C TYR A 155 -20.85 8.18 19.46
N ALA A 156 -19.88 7.82 18.62
CA ALA A 156 -18.71 7.05 19.01
C ALA A 156 -17.67 8.03 19.59
N ARG A 157 -17.78 8.30 20.89
CA ARG A 157 -16.99 9.32 21.58
C ARG A 157 -15.51 8.91 21.65
N PRO A 158 -14.56 9.83 21.39
CA PRO A 158 -14.74 11.20 20.89
C PRO A 158 -14.61 11.34 19.36
N VAL A 159 -14.53 10.24 18.60
CA VAL A 159 -13.97 10.20 17.25
C VAL A 159 -14.97 10.42 16.11
N ALA A 160 -16.21 9.98 16.26
CA ALA A 160 -17.18 9.97 15.15
C ALA A 160 -18.60 10.14 15.66
N HIS A 161 -19.41 10.89 14.91
CA HIS A 161 -20.82 11.14 15.22
C HIS A 161 -21.66 11.02 13.95
N GLY A 162 -22.97 10.90 14.11
CA GLY A 162 -23.91 10.84 13.00
C GLY A 162 -25.36 10.69 13.47
N LYS A 163 -26.24 10.35 12.54
CA LYS A 163 -27.62 9.97 12.86
C LYS A 163 -27.83 8.50 12.56
N VAL A 164 -28.90 7.92 13.08
CA VAL A 164 -29.31 6.56 12.72
C VAL A 164 -29.43 6.43 11.20
N GLY A 165 -28.74 5.44 10.63
CA GLY A 165 -28.52 5.25 9.20
C GLY A 165 -27.11 5.61 8.72
N SER A 166 -26.37 6.45 9.44
CA SER A 166 -24.98 6.79 9.12
C SER A 166 -24.02 5.66 9.54
N ASN A 167 -22.90 5.52 8.83
CA ASN A 167 -21.81 4.60 9.20
C ASN A 167 -20.88 5.24 10.23
N VAL A 168 -21.14 5.02 11.52
CA VAL A 168 -20.29 5.49 12.63
C VAL A 168 -19.40 4.35 13.11
N SER A 169 -18.12 4.38 12.78
CA SER A 169 -17.15 3.32 13.10
C SER A 169 -15.79 3.91 13.51
N GLY A 170 -14.93 3.09 14.13
CA GLY A 170 -13.58 3.44 14.54
C GLY A 170 -13.31 3.16 16.03
N ASP A 171 -12.08 3.33 16.47
CA ASP A 171 -11.74 3.15 17.88
C ASP A 171 -12.35 4.25 18.75
N CYS A 172 -13.10 3.88 19.78
CA CYS A 172 -13.82 4.84 20.63
C CYS A 172 -13.78 4.46 22.12
N GLU A 173 -14.00 5.45 22.99
CA GLU A 173 -14.12 5.25 24.44
C GLU A 173 -15.54 4.86 24.85
N ALA A 174 -16.53 5.24 24.05
CA ALA A 174 -17.93 4.89 24.28
C ALA A 174 -18.77 5.04 23.02
N LEU A 175 -19.79 4.20 22.86
CA LEU A 175 -20.91 4.44 21.95
C LEU A 175 -22.08 5.02 22.73
N LEU A 176 -22.60 6.16 22.27
CA LEU A 176 -23.84 6.77 22.73
C LEU A 176 -24.91 6.65 21.63
N VAL A 177 -26.08 6.15 22.00
CA VAL A 177 -27.27 6.05 21.15
C VAL A 177 -28.40 6.87 21.78
N GLU A 178 -28.85 7.93 21.11
CA GLU A 178 -29.90 8.78 21.64
C GLU A 178 -31.25 8.04 21.72
N LEU A 179 -31.86 8.06 22.91
CA LEU A 179 -33.16 7.46 23.20
C LEU A 179 -34.29 8.48 22.98
N SER A 180 -34.28 9.55 23.77
CA SER A 180 -35.22 10.69 23.68
C SER A 180 -34.70 11.90 24.45
N ASP A 181 -35.03 13.11 24.00
CA ASP A 181 -34.83 14.37 24.73
C ASP A 181 -33.40 14.57 25.24
N GLY A 182 -32.41 14.22 24.39
CA GLY A 182 -31.00 14.29 24.73
C GLY A 182 -30.49 13.21 25.69
N CYS A 183 -31.34 12.33 26.23
CA CYS A 183 -30.89 11.14 26.96
C CYS A 183 -30.39 10.07 25.99
N ALA A 184 -29.21 9.51 26.25
CA ALA A 184 -28.58 8.49 25.44
C ALA A 184 -28.25 7.24 26.26
N ALA A 185 -28.44 6.07 25.65
CA ALA A 185 -27.83 4.83 26.11
C ALA A 185 -26.33 4.90 25.83
N ALA A 186 -25.51 4.72 26.86
CA ALA A 186 -24.05 4.78 26.80
C ALA A 186 -23.45 3.40 27.05
N PHE A 187 -22.53 3.00 26.17
CA PHE A 187 -21.79 1.74 26.23
C PHE A 187 -20.30 2.05 26.21
N ALA A 188 -19.63 1.97 27.36
CA ALA A 188 -18.23 2.39 27.52
C ALA A 188 -17.35 1.21 27.98
N PRO A 189 -16.52 0.62 27.10
CA PRO A 189 -15.61 -0.45 27.47
C PRO A 189 -14.38 0.09 28.24
N GLU A 190 -13.49 -0.82 28.64
CA GLU A 190 -12.21 -0.44 29.26
C GLU A 190 -11.21 0.13 28.25
N GLY A 191 -11.14 1.47 28.20
CA GLY A 191 -10.26 2.18 27.27
C GLY A 191 -10.83 2.21 25.85
N PHE A 192 -10.00 2.62 24.88
CA PHE A 192 -10.41 2.67 23.49
C PHE A 192 -10.58 1.26 22.91
N ARG A 193 -11.67 1.06 22.16
CA ARG A 193 -11.97 -0.20 21.49
C ARG A 193 -12.55 0.02 20.13
N GLU A 194 -12.26 -0.92 19.24
CA GLU A 194 -12.78 -0.95 17.89
C GLU A 194 -14.30 -1.05 17.91
N LEU A 195 -14.94 -0.12 17.19
CA LEU A 195 -16.37 -0.12 16.90
C LEU A 195 -16.59 -0.32 15.40
N ARG A 196 -17.40 -1.31 15.04
CA ARG A 196 -17.83 -1.58 13.66
C ARG A 196 -19.31 -1.36 13.53
N CYS A 197 -19.74 -0.70 12.46
CA CYS A 197 -21.15 -0.51 12.14
C CYS A 197 -21.59 -1.42 11.00
N HIS A 198 -22.70 -2.12 11.21
CA HIS A 198 -23.43 -2.90 10.20
C HIS A 198 -24.84 -2.36 10.08
N ALA A 199 -25.18 -1.82 8.91
CA ALA A 199 -26.52 -1.34 8.61
C ALA A 199 -27.27 -2.40 7.79
N TYR A 200 -28.35 -2.93 8.35
CA TYR A 200 -29.29 -3.80 7.65
C TYR A 200 -30.55 -3.00 7.26
N GLU A 201 -31.44 -3.63 6.50
CA GLU A 201 -32.69 -3.01 6.06
C GLU A 201 -33.54 -2.52 7.25
N LYS A 202 -33.69 -3.35 8.29
CA LYS A 202 -34.57 -3.06 9.45
C LYS A 202 -33.82 -2.64 10.71
N SER A 203 -32.57 -3.05 10.88
CA SER A 203 -31.78 -2.80 12.09
C SER A 203 -30.45 -2.15 11.78
N GLN A 204 -29.92 -1.43 12.77
CA GLN A 204 -28.54 -1.00 12.78
C GLN A 204 -27.86 -1.67 13.97
N THR A 205 -26.70 -2.27 13.70
CA THR A 205 -25.93 -3.03 14.68
C THR A 205 -24.52 -2.48 14.76
N PHE A 206 -24.04 -2.27 15.98
CA PHE A 206 -22.66 -1.96 16.28
C PHE A 206 -22.01 -3.15 16.96
N GLU A 207 -20.84 -3.56 16.49
CA GLU A 207 -19.99 -4.51 17.19
C GLU A 207 -18.86 -3.74 17.85
N MET A 208 -18.76 -3.86 19.17
CA MET A 208 -17.70 -3.21 19.95
C MET A 208 -16.81 -4.28 20.59
N ASN A 209 -15.50 -4.17 20.34
CA ASN A 209 -14.56 -5.10 20.94
C ASN A 209 -14.49 -4.87 22.46
N LEU A 210 -14.57 -5.92 23.26
CA LEU A 210 -14.36 -5.82 24.71
C LEU A 210 -12.93 -6.24 25.06
N ARG A 211 -12.48 -7.34 24.44
CA ARG A 211 -11.16 -7.90 24.62
C ARG A 211 -10.56 -8.30 23.26
N PRO A 212 -9.48 -7.64 22.81
CA PRO A 212 -8.90 -7.93 21.50
C PRO A 212 -8.01 -9.17 21.55
N GLY A 213 -8.04 -9.97 20.49
CA GLY A 213 -7.14 -11.11 20.30
C GLY A 213 -7.41 -12.34 21.18
N ASP A 214 -6.56 -13.35 21.01
CA ASP A 214 -6.73 -14.68 21.59
C ASP A 214 -6.13 -14.83 23.00
N PHE A 215 -6.44 -15.93 23.71
CA PHE A 215 -5.82 -16.27 24.99
C PHE A 215 -5.68 -17.78 25.26
N PRO A 216 -4.74 -18.22 26.12
CA PRO A 216 -4.51 -19.64 26.39
C PRO A 216 -5.70 -20.38 27.03
N VAL A 217 -5.77 -21.69 26.80
CA VAL A 217 -6.73 -22.61 27.44
C VAL A 217 -6.53 -22.63 28.95
N GLY A 218 -7.62 -22.70 29.73
CA GLY A 218 -7.57 -22.68 31.20
C GLY A 218 -7.18 -21.33 31.84
N LYS A 219 -6.73 -20.34 31.06
CA LYS A 219 -6.48 -18.99 31.56
C LYS A 219 -7.78 -18.20 31.61
N LYS A 220 -8.20 -17.84 32.82
CA LYS A 220 -9.29 -16.89 33.04
C LYS A 220 -8.91 -15.51 32.51
N THR A 221 -9.82 -14.89 31.76
CA THR A 221 -9.69 -13.49 31.34
C THR A 221 -10.94 -12.72 31.71
N ALA A 222 -10.75 -11.54 32.32
CA ALA A 222 -11.82 -10.61 32.62
C ALA A 222 -11.85 -9.45 31.62
N THR A 223 -13.05 -8.91 31.37
CA THR A 223 -13.29 -7.64 30.70
C THR A 223 -14.51 -6.97 31.33
N SER A 224 -14.62 -5.65 31.23
CA SER A 224 -15.82 -4.95 31.66
C SER A 224 -16.41 -4.01 30.60
N LEU A 225 -17.69 -3.71 30.75
CA LEU A 225 -18.45 -2.76 29.94
C LEU A 225 -19.38 -1.97 30.84
N LYS A 226 -19.22 -0.64 30.89
CA LYS A 226 -20.19 0.24 31.54
C LYS A 226 -21.38 0.45 30.61
N ILE A 227 -22.58 0.22 31.12
CA ILE A 227 -23.84 0.35 30.41
C ILE A 227 -24.71 1.29 31.22
N GLY A 228 -25.15 2.41 30.65
CA GLY A 228 -25.93 3.37 31.41
C GLY A 228 -26.54 4.47 30.58
N PHE A 229 -26.84 5.58 31.26
CA PHE A 229 -27.47 6.74 30.67
C PHE A 229 -26.56 7.95 30.79
N GLU A 230 -26.34 8.61 29.65
CA GLU A 230 -25.59 9.86 29.55
C GLU A 230 -26.40 10.90 28.79
N THR A 231 -26.03 12.17 28.92
CA THR A 231 -26.58 13.25 28.11
C THR A 231 -25.84 13.29 26.77
N MET A 232 -26.57 13.18 25.67
CA MET A 232 -26.06 13.40 24.33
C MET A 232 -25.62 14.87 24.20
N PRO A 233 -24.36 15.15 23.79
CA PRO A 233 -23.90 16.51 23.56
C PRO A 233 -24.84 17.29 22.64
N GLU A 234 -25.05 18.58 22.92
CA GLU A 234 -25.83 19.44 22.01
C GLU A 234 -25.14 19.63 20.66
N LYS A 235 -23.80 19.69 20.67
CA LYS A 235 -22.93 19.79 19.50
C LYS A 235 -21.81 18.78 19.57
N PHE A 236 -21.42 18.23 18.43
CA PHE A 236 -20.25 17.37 18.35
C PHE A 236 -19.02 18.17 17.93
N ALA A 237 -17.86 17.85 18.52
CA ALA A 237 -16.60 18.39 18.03
C ALA A 237 -16.38 17.94 16.58
N GLY A 238 -15.96 18.87 15.72
CA GLY A 238 -15.81 18.63 14.29
C GLY A 238 -17.12 18.48 13.50
N GLU A 239 -18.29 18.71 14.11
CA GLU A 239 -19.56 18.75 13.38
C GLU A 239 -19.55 19.88 12.35
N ILE A 240 -19.94 19.54 11.12
CA ILE A 240 -19.98 20.47 9.99
C ILE A 240 -21.43 20.80 9.71
N GLU A 241 -21.83 22.02 10.04
CA GLU A 241 -23.21 22.50 9.88
C GLU A 241 -23.35 23.44 8.66
N PRO A 242 -24.51 23.41 7.98
CA PRO A 242 -24.88 24.45 7.01
C PRO A 242 -24.79 25.86 7.60
N ARG A 243 -24.49 26.85 6.75
CA ARG A 243 -24.47 28.27 7.12
C ARG A 243 -25.46 29.07 6.30
N ARG A 244 -26.07 30.06 6.94
CA ARG A 244 -27.08 30.98 6.39
C ARG A 244 -26.81 32.40 6.88
N GLU A 245 -25.62 32.90 6.61
CA GLU A 245 -25.16 34.23 7.03
C GLU A 245 -24.89 35.11 5.80
N PRO A 246 -24.92 36.46 5.92
CA PRO A 246 -24.44 37.35 4.87
C PRO A 246 -22.96 37.07 4.53
N LEU A 247 -22.64 37.05 3.24
CA LEU A 247 -21.27 36.82 2.76
C LEU A 247 -20.33 37.91 3.28
N ALA A 248 -19.31 37.52 4.06
CA ALA A 248 -18.33 38.44 4.62
C ALA A 248 -17.01 37.73 4.95
N ILE A 249 -15.88 38.43 4.73
CA ILE A 249 -14.57 38.03 5.24
C ILE A 249 -14.28 38.84 6.51
N GLY A 250 -14.44 38.18 7.66
CA GLY A 250 -14.19 38.70 9.00
C GLY A 250 -12.70 38.75 9.34
N LYS A 251 -12.33 38.39 10.57
CA LYS A 251 -10.93 38.39 11.03
C LYS A 251 -10.08 37.42 10.21
N VAL A 252 -8.90 37.86 9.78
CA VAL A 252 -7.87 37.02 9.18
C VAL A 252 -6.70 36.94 10.16
N SER A 253 -6.30 35.73 10.55
CA SER A 253 -5.18 35.51 11.45
C SER A 253 -4.10 34.71 10.73
N ALA A 254 -2.91 35.29 10.59
CA ALA A 254 -1.78 34.63 9.96
C ALA A 254 -0.94 33.86 10.99
N SER A 255 -0.39 32.73 10.57
CA SER A 255 0.59 31.94 11.33
C SER A 255 1.89 32.70 11.64
N ALA A 256 2.32 33.60 10.75
CA ALA A 256 3.45 34.48 10.94
C ALA A 256 3.38 35.72 10.02
N THR A 257 4.07 36.80 10.38
CA THR A 257 4.28 37.98 9.52
C THR A 257 5.56 37.89 8.68
N THR A 258 6.48 37.01 9.09
CA THR A 258 7.74 36.71 8.39
C THR A 258 7.86 35.20 8.21
N VAL A 259 8.08 34.74 6.98
CA VAL A 259 8.15 33.31 6.63
C VAL A 259 9.43 33.03 5.84
N PRO A 260 10.17 31.94 6.10
CA PRO A 260 11.32 31.58 5.25
C PRO A 260 10.86 31.20 3.84
N ARG A 261 11.73 31.39 2.83
CA ARG A 261 11.49 30.91 1.47
C ARG A 261 11.21 29.41 1.48
N PHE A 262 10.20 28.98 0.73
CA PHE A 262 9.59 27.65 0.71
C PHE A 262 8.89 27.22 2.02
N GLY A 263 8.76 28.12 2.99
CA GLY A 263 7.95 27.91 4.18
C GLY A 263 6.45 28.09 3.92
N LYS A 264 5.65 27.55 4.84
CA LYS A 264 4.18 27.67 4.88
C LYS A 264 3.77 29.00 5.52
N LEU A 265 3.02 29.81 4.77
CA LEU A 265 2.16 30.85 5.33
C LEU A 265 0.72 30.30 5.40
N GLU A 266 0.25 29.99 6.60
CA GLU A 266 -1.15 29.62 6.83
C GLU A 266 -1.96 30.84 7.31
N LEU A 267 -3.11 31.08 6.67
CA LEU A 267 -4.08 32.11 7.02
C LEU A 267 -5.38 31.45 7.50
N ASN A 268 -5.79 31.74 8.73
CA ASN A 268 -7.10 31.43 9.27
C ASN A 268 -8.08 32.54 8.93
N VAL A 269 -9.21 32.18 8.32
CA VAL A 269 -10.18 33.15 7.81
C VAL A 269 -11.54 32.92 8.48
N ASP A 270 -12.04 33.93 9.19
CA ASP A 270 -13.45 34.00 9.59
C ASP A 270 -14.29 34.31 8.34
N LEU A 271 -14.66 33.27 7.58
CA LEU A 271 -15.53 33.40 6.43
C LEU A 271 -16.97 33.08 6.84
N ARG A 272 -17.87 34.01 6.54
CA ARG A 272 -19.32 33.88 6.68
C ARG A 272 -19.96 33.90 5.31
N GLY A 273 -21.11 33.26 5.19
CA GLY A 273 -21.85 33.17 3.94
C GLY A 273 -22.93 32.11 4.01
N THR A 274 -23.41 31.72 2.83
CA THR A 274 -24.53 30.81 2.70
C THR A 274 -24.17 29.55 1.93
N TRP A 275 -24.10 28.41 2.61
CA TRP A 275 -23.79 27.10 2.03
C TRP A 275 -24.43 25.95 2.82
N GLU A 276 -24.65 24.82 2.15
CA GLU A 276 -24.96 23.54 2.79
C GLU A 276 -23.71 22.68 2.95
N ASN A 277 -22.85 22.68 1.94
CA ASN A 277 -21.56 22.00 1.95
C ASN A 277 -20.41 23.02 1.86
N PRO A 278 -19.55 23.18 2.88
CA PRO A 278 -18.40 24.09 2.81
C PRO A 278 -17.27 23.58 1.89
N PHE A 279 -17.33 22.34 1.41
CA PHE A 279 -16.36 21.75 0.50
C PHE A 279 -16.73 21.94 -0.98
N ASP A 280 -17.96 22.35 -1.28
CA ASP A 280 -18.46 22.54 -2.63
C ASP A 280 -18.18 23.98 -3.12
N PRO A 281 -17.20 24.18 -4.04
CA PRO A 281 -16.85 25.50 -4.54
C PRO A 281 -17.97 26.19 -5.33
N ASP A 282 -18.99 25.46 -5.77
CA ASP A 282 -20.15 26.06 -6.44
C ASP A 282 -21.11 26.72 -5.44
N GLN A 283 -21.05 26.33 -4.17
CA GLN A 283 -21.84 26.93 -3.08
C GLN A 283 -21.06 28.03 -2.35
N VAL A 284 -19.80 27.74 -2.02
CA VAL A 284 -18.90 28.68 -1.35
C VAL A 284 -17.46 28.41 -1.76
N ALA A 285 -16.76 29.45 -2.22
CA ALA A 285 -15.35 29.39 -2.57
C ALA A 285 -14.58 30.50 -1.87
N LEU A 286 -13.38 30.18 -1.40
CA LEU A 286 -12.38 31.12 -0.92
C LEU A 286 -11.13 30.94 -1.77
N ASP A 287 -10.61 32.02 -2.32
CA ASP A 287 -9.38 32.06 -3.11
C ASP A 287 -8.49 33.20 -2.65
N ALA A 288 -7.17 33.01 -2.74
CA ALA A 288 -6.17 34.01 -2.44
C ALA A 288 -5.39 34.38 -3.70
N THR A 289 -5.45 35.64 -4.12
CA THR A 289 -4.52 36.18 -5.10
C THR A 289 -3.24 36.59 -4.37
N VAL A 290 -2.14 35.92 -4.71
CA VAL A 290 -0.83 36.13 -4.09
C VAL A 290 0.06 36.91 -5.05
N THR A 291 0.61 38.03 -4.60
CA THR A 291 1.60 38.83 -5.35
C THR A 291 2.96 38.74 -4.66
N THR A 292 3.95 38.24 -5.38
CA THR A 292 5.34 38.11 -4.92
C THR A 292 6.15 39.40 -5.13
N ALA A 293 7.38 39.45 -4.63
CA ALA A 293 8.26 40.62 -4.72
C ALA A 293 8.55 41.03 -6.17
N SER A 294 8.69 40.07 -7.10
CA SER A 294 8.86 40.29 -8.54
C SER A 294 7.61 40.82 -9.26
N GLY A 295 6.47 40.90 -8.56
CA GLY A 295 5.17 41.21 -9.17
C GLY A 295 4.47 40.00 -9.79
N ARG A 296 5.07 38.79 -9.75
CA ARG A 296 4.37 37.58 -10.19
C ARG A 296 3.12 37.35 -9.34
N GLN A 297 1.99 37.12 -10.01
CA GLN A 297 0.70 36.83 -9.40
C GLN A 297 0.25 35.39 -9.69
N PHE A 298 -0.34 34.75 -8.68
CA PHE A 298 -1.00 33.46 -8.83
C PHE A 298 -2.19 33.33 -7.86
N THR A 299 -3.09 32.40 -8.15
CA THR A 299 -4.24 32.10 -7.30
C THR A 299 -3.94 30.85 -6.46
N GLN A 300 -4.10 30.95 -5.15
CA GLN A 300 -4.08 29.84 -4.21
C GLN A 300 -5.50 29.57 -3.74
N PRO A 301 -6.08 28.40 -4.07
CA PRO A 301 -7.33 27.95 -3.50
C PRO A 301 -7.29 27.88 -1.97
N GLY A 302 -8.29 28.46 -1.32
CA GLY A 302 -8.61 28.22 0.09
C GLY A 302 -9.53 27.01 0.27
N PHE A 303 -9.64 26.51 1.50
CA PHE A 303 -10.39 25.30 1.83
C PHE A 303 -10.98 25.35 3.24
N PHE A 304 -12.00 24.53 3.46
CA PHE A 304 -12.54 24.26 4.79
C PHE A 304 -11.88 23.01 5.39
N MET A 305 -11.62 23.02 6.69
CA MET A 305 -11.07 21.87 7.41
C MET A 305 -11.57 21.79 8.84
N VAL A 306 -11.55 20.58 9.39
CA VAL A 306 -11.68 20.33 10.84
C VAL A 306 -10.29 20.02 11.39
N ASP A 307 -9.91 20.68 12.49
CA ASP A 307 -8.67 20.39 13.19
C ASP A 307 -8.80 19.12 14.02
N TYR A 308 -7.79 18.26 13.95
CA TYR A 308 -7.71 17.02 14.71
C TYR A 308 -6.46 17.01 15.59
N ARG A 309 -6.64 16.47 16.80
CA ARG A 309 -5.54 16.07 17.67
C ARG A 309 -5.21 14.61 17.39
N ARG A 310 -3.94 14.36 17.08
CA ARG A 310 -3.37 13.03 16.96
C ARG A 310 -2.87 12.56 18.32
N GLU A 311 -3.31 11.38 18.75
CA GLU A 311 -2.80 10.71 19.95
C GLU A 311 -2.54 9.24 19.64
N VAL A 312 -1.49 8.65 20.23
CA VAL A 312 -1.25 7.20 20.12
C VAL A 312 -1.39 6.60 21.50
N ARG A 313 -2.34 5.66 21.68
CA ARG A 313 -2.60 4.99 22.95
C ARG A 313 -2.65 3.48 22.73
N GLY A 314 -1.82 2.73 23.45
CA GLY A 314 -1.78 1.27 23.32
C GLY A 314 -1.44 0.75 21.91
N GLY A 315 -0.69 1.54 21.12
CA GLY A 315 -0.33 1.19 19.72
C GLY A 315 -1.37 1.59 18.67
N VAL A 316 -2.53 2.13 19.09
CA VAL A 316 -3.58 2.60 18.18
C VAL A 316 -3.49 4.12 18.02
N GLU A 317 -3.60 4.59 16.78
CA GLU A 317 -3.64 6.02 16.47
C GLU A 317 -5.07 6.55 16.48
N MET A 318 -5.29 7.53 17.35
CA MET A 318 -6.54 8.24 17.50
C MET A 318 -6.46 9.61 16.83
N MET A 319 -7.49 9.94 16.06
CA MET A 319 -7.72 11.27 15.50
C MET A 319 -8.98 11.84 16.13
N THR A 320 -8.81 12.74 17.11
CA THR A 320 -9.93 13.37 17.82
C THR A 320 -10.17 14.78 17.30
N PRO A 321 -11.38 15.13 16.83
CA PRO A 321 -11.68 16.50 16.41
C PRO A 321 -11.58 17.47 17.61
N VAL A 322 -11.03 18.66 17.38
CA VAL A 322 -10.79 19.64 18.47
C VAL A 322 -11.91 20.66 18.57
N GLU A 323 -12.16 21.43 17.50
CA GLU A 323 -13.17 22.49 17.43
C GLU A 323 -14.10 22.26 16.24
N GLN A 324 -15.06 23.17 16.02
CA GLN A 324 -15.79 23.24 14.76
C GLN A 324 -14.83 23.61 13.62
N GLY A 325 -15.17 23.25 12.39
CA GLY A 325 -14.29 23.49 11.25
C GLY A 325 -14.08 24.97 10.92
N ARG A 326 -12.96 25.26 10.24
CA ARG A 326 -12.49 26.61 9.88
C ARG A 326 -12.12 26.70 8.41
N TRP A 327 -12.12 27.93 7.89
CA TRP A 327 -11.58 28.26 6.57
C TRP A 327 -10.10 28.62 6.66
N CYS A 328 -9.35 28.11 5.68
CA CYS A 328 -7.90 28.19 5.64
C CYS A 328 -7.39 28.50 4.23
N VAL A 329 -6.29 29.23 4.16
CA VAL A 329 -5.46 29.37 2.95
C VAL A 329 -4.02 29.04 3.33
N ARG A 330 -3.38 28.12 2.59
CA ARG A 330 -1.97 27.77 2.77
C ARG A 330 -1.17 28.20 1.54
N VAL A 331 -0.23 29.12 1.73
CA VAL A 331 0.63 29.66 0.66
C VAL A 331 2.07 29.19 0.87
N ALA A 332 2.72 28.70 -0.18
CA ALA A 332 4.16 28.48 -0.17
C ALA A 332 4.90 29.79 -0.51
N CYS A 333 5.77 30.24 0.39
CA CYS A 333 6.51 31.49 0.22
C CYS A 333 7.71 31.31 -0.71
N VAL A 334 7.51 31.35 -2.02
CA VAL A 334 8.49 30.92 -3.04
C VAL A 334 9.57 31.95 -3.41
N GLU A 335 9.40 33.23 -3.06
CA GLU A 335 10.31 34.30 -3.46
C GLU A 335 10.63 35.23 -2.27
N PRO A 336 11.91 35.52 -1.95
CA PRO A 336 12.27 36.47 -0.90
C PRO A 336 11.79 37.90 -1.20
N GLY A 337 11.41 38.64 -0.17
CA GLY A 337 10.90 40.00 -0.27
C GLY A 337 9.44 40.14 0.18
N PRO A 338 8.77 41.26 -0.16
CA PRO A 338 7.38 41.48 0.21
C PRO A 338 6.45 40.47 -0.49
N LEU A 339 5.46 39.99 0.25
CA LEU A 339 4.39 39.11 -0.23
C LEU A 339 3.06 39.72 0.16
N ARG A 340 2.18 39.95 -0.82
CA ARG A 340 0.84 40.50 -0.61
C ARG A 340 -0.21 39.43 -0.92
N VAL A 341 -1.23 39.35 -0.06
CA VAL A 341 -2.32 38.39 -0.23
C VAL A 341 -3.66 39.12 -0.19
N LYS A 342 -4.45 38.96 -1.25
CA LYS A 342 -5.84 39.42 -1.32
C LYS A 342 -6.77 38.22 -1.37
N LEU A 343 -7.67 38.13 -0.39
CA LEU A 343 -8.68 37.09 -0.31
C LEU A 343 -9.93 37.51 -1.09
N THR A 344 -10.52 36.57 -1.81
CA THR A 344 -11.82 36.72 -2.45
C THR A 344 -12.69 35.53 -2.05
N ALA A 345 -13.86 35.82 -1.50
CA ALA A 345 -14.86 34.81 -1.17
C ALA A 345 -16.09 35.00 -2.05
N LYS A 346 -16.66 33.90 -2.53
CA LYS A 346 -17.85 33.86 -3.37
C LYS A 346 -18.84 32.86 -2.80
N ASP A 347 -20.11 33.25 -2.76
CA ASP A 347 -21.23 32.33 -2.56
C ASP A 347 -22.38 32.70 -3.52
N ARG A 348 -23.56 32.10 -3.34
CA ARG A 348 -24.73 32.41 -4.18
C ARG A 348 -25.22 33.86 -4.13
N SER A 349 -24.84 34.64 -3.10
CA SER A 349 -25.25 36.03 -2.91
C SER A 349 -24.33 37.03 -3.62
N GLY A 350 -23.11 36.64 -3.97
CA GLY A 350 -22.16 37.50 -4.67
C GLY A 350 -20.70 37.17 -4.36
N SER A 351 -19.86 38.21 -4.38
CA SER A 351 -18.43 38.12 -4.12
C SER A 351 -17.98 39.27 -3.22
N VAL A 352 -17.07 38.99 -2.29
CA VAL A 352 -16.42 39.98 -1.41
C VAL A 352 -14.92 39.76 -1.41
N SER A 353 -14.14 40.83 -1.27
CA SER A 353 -12.68 40.73 -1.17
C SER A 353 -12.13 41.47 0.04
N LYS A 354 -11.00 41.01 0.55
CA LYS A 354 -10.28 41.63 1.67
C LYS A 354 -8.77 41.42 1.53
N ASP A 355 -7.99 42.47 1.78
CA ASP A 355 -6.54 42.32 1.91
C ASP A 355 -6.21 41.62 3.23
N ALA A 356 -5.47 40.51 3.16
CA ALA A 356 -5.09 39.72 4.34
C ALA A 356 -3.90 40.33 5.09
N GLY A 357 -3.19 41.29 4.48
CA GLY A 357 -2.02 41.96 5.01
C GLY A 357 -0.78 41.84 4.10
N GLU A 358 0.28 42.54 4.49
CA GLU A 358 1.61 42.41 3.89
C GLU A 358 2.47 41.47 4.75
N PHE A 359 3.19 40.57 4.09
CA PHE A 359 4.09 39.60 4.71
C PHE A 359 5.51 39.77 4.15
N THR A 360 6.51 39.31 4.89
CA THR A 360 7.90 39.29 4.43
C THR A 360 8.41 37.87 4.28
N VAL A 361 8.91 37.53 3.09
CA VAL A 361 9.60 36.26 2.85
C VAL A 361 11.10 36.47 3.00
N LYS A 362 11.73 35.71 3.90
CA LYS A 362 13.19 35.75 4.10
C LYS A 362 13.89 34.67 3.29
N ALA A 363 15.14 34.91 2.91
CA ALA A 363 15.98 33.86 2.35
C ALA A 363 16.08 32.65 3.31
N SER A 364 16.23 31.45 2.75
CA SER A 364 16.35 30.21 3.51
C SER A 364 17.25 29.21 2.78
N ALA A 365 17.75 28.21 3.53
CA ALA A 365 18.50 27.08 2.98
C ALA A 365 17.59 25.96 2.42
N ALA A 366 16.27 26.14 2.44
CA ALA A 366 15.35 25.13 1.92
C ALA A 366 15.58 24.93 0.42
N LYS A 367 15.56 23.65 0.00
CA LYS A 367 15.89 23.24 -1.37
C LYS A 367 14.82 23.64 -2.38
N GLY A 368 13.57 23.80 -1.95
CA GLY A 368 12.42 24.12 -2.79
C GLY A 368 11.68 22.91 -3.31
N PHE A 369 10.85 23.09 -4.33
CA PHE A 369 10.06 22.02 -4.93
C PHE A 369 10.93 21.13 -5.84
N LEU A 370 10.58 19.86 -5.95
CA LEU A 370 11.19 18.95 -6.92
C LEU A 370 10.60 19.20 -8.31
N ARG A 371 11.49 19.18 -9.31
CA ARG A 371 11.20 19.42 -10.73
C ARG A 371 11.84 18.33 -11.57
N GLN A 372 11.32 18.15 -12.78
CA GLN A 372 12.14 17.61 -13.86
C GLN A 372 13.34 18.56 -14.04
N SER A 373 14.55 18.00 -14.06
CA SER A 373 15.75 18.81 -14.20
C SER A 373 15.79 19.50 -15.55
N SER A 374 16.16 20.78 -15.53
CA SER A 374 16.43 21.58 -16.73
C SER A 374 17.77 21.24 -17.38
N VAL A 375 18.66 20.55 -16.66
CA VAL A 375 19.99 20.13 -17.13
C VAL A 375 19.95 18.74 -17.76
N ASP A 376 19.24 17.80 -17.12
CA ASP A 376 19.02 16.46 -17.63
C ASP A 376 17.57 16.01 -17.41
N PRO A 377 16.74 15.94 -18.46
CA PRO A 377 15.33 15.66 -18.31
C PRO A 377 15.01 14.27 -17.74
N HIS A 378 15.98 13.34 -17.66
CA HIS A 378 15.79 12.01 -17.07
C HIS A 378 15.86 11.98 -15.54
N TYR A 379 16.16 13.11 -14.90
CA TYR A 379 16.36 13.17 -13.45
C TYR A 379 15.56 14.30 -12.81
N LEU A 380 15.40 14.18 -11.48
CA LEU A 380 14.80 15.20 -10.64
C LEU A 380 15.86 16.15 -10.06
N GLN A 381 15.46 17.41 -9.91
CA GLN A 381 16.27 18.45 -9.29
C GLN A 381 15.37 19.37 -8.47
N PHE A 382 15.88 19.86 -7.35
CA PHE A 382 15.20 20.88 -6.55
C PHE A 382 15.26 22.25 -7.23
N ASP A 383 14.33 23.17 -6.91
CA ASP A 383 14.40 24.58 -7.37
C ASP A 383 15.76 25.26 -7.04
N SER A 384 16.43 24.83 -5.97
CA SER A 384 17.80 25.27 -5.59
C SER A 384 18.91 24.77 -6.52
N GLY A 385 18.63 23.84 -7.43
CA GLY A 385 19.61 23.15 -8.26
C GLY A 385 20.20 21.87 -7.64
N ALA A 386 19.83 21.53 -6.40
CA ALA A 386 20.33 20.33 -5.75
C ALA A 386 19.79 19.04 -6.40
N SER A 387 20.65 18.04 -6.52
CA SER A 387 20.31 16.69 -7.01
C SER A 387 19.33 15.96 -6.09
N PHE A 388 18.46 15.14 -6.68
CA PHE A 388 17.59 14.23 -5.93
C PHE A 388 17.48 12.86 -6.62
N VAL A 389 17.66 11.79 -5.83
CA VAL A 389 17.45 10.40 -6.25
C VAL A 389 16.43 9.82 -5.28
N PRO A 390 15.21 9.45 -5.75
CA PRO A 390 14.23 8.79 -4.91
C PRO A 390 14.72 7.40 -4.50
N ILE A 391 14.83 7.17 -3.19
CA ILE A 391 15.20 5.90 -2.58
C ILE A 391 14.11 5.54 -1.57
N GLY A 392 13.42 4.43 -1.80
CA GLY A 392 12.29 4.01 -0.99
C GLY A 392 11.78 2.62 -1.36
N HIS A 393 10.78 2.16 -0.61
CA HIS A 393 9.98 0.99 -0.95
C HIS A 393 8.48 1.24 -0.77
N ASN A 394 7.66 0.33 -1.31
CA ASN A 394 6.21 0.44 -1.21
C ASN A 394 5.74 0.16 0.23
N LEU A 395 5.12 1.19 0.79
CA LEU A 395 4.29 1.14 1.98
C LEU A 395 3.06 1.99 1.65
N PRO A 396 2.05 1.46 0.95
CA PRO A 396 1.00 2.30 0.39
C PRO A 396 -0.16 2.60 1.35
N ILE A 397 -0.24 1.88 2.48
CA ILE A 397 -1.31 2.02 3.48
C ILE A 397 -0.76 2.65 4.76
N TYR A 398 -1.36 3.78 5.18
CA TYR A 398 -0.86 4.69 6.23
C TYR A 398 -0.50 4.01 7.57
N HIS A 399 -1.04 2.82 7.82
CA HIS A 399 -0.55 1.93 8.87
C HIS A 399 -0.01 0.64 8.26
N ALA A 400 1.18 0.25 8.71
CA ALA A 400 1.66 -1.11 8.56
C ALA A 400 1.09 -1.96 9.72
N ALA A 401 0.88 -3.25 9.49
CA ALA A 401 0.48 -4.19 10.52
C ALA A 401 1.42 -4.09 11.75
N GLY A 402 0.89 -3.60 12.88
CA GLY A 402 1.63 -3.45 14.13
C GLY A 402 2.56 -2.23 14.22
N GLN A 403 2.55 -1.32 13.25
CA GLN A 403 3.39 -0.11 13.24
C GLN A 403 2.64 1.13 12.73
N THR A 404 2.76 2.27 13.42
CA THR A 404 2.16 3.52 12.93
C THR A 404 2.90 4.04 11.70
N GLY A 405 2.23 4.75 10.78
CA GLY A 405 2.90 5.33 9.61
C GLY A 405 4.06 6.26 9.96
N HIS A 406 3.95 6.98 11.08
CA HIS A 406 5.00 7.86 11.58
C HIS A 406 6.26 7.09 12.01
N ASP A 407 6.10 5.92 12.63
CA ASP A 407 7.24 5.08 13.04
C ASP A 407 7.89 4.42 11.82
N ALA A 408 7.08 3.98 10.86
CA ALA A 408 7.56 3.37 9.62
C ALA A 408 8.41 4.37 8.82
N ILE A 409 7.91 5.59 8.58
CA ILE A 409 8.64 6.62 7.84
C ILE A 409 9.92 7.06 8.57
N ARG A 410 9.90 7.22 9.90
CA ARG A 410 11.13 7.51 10.67
C ARG A 410 12.16 6.40 10.51
N LYS A 411 11.73 5.14 10.54
CA LYS A 411 12.62 3.99 10.34
C LYS A 411 13.22 4.01 8.93
N MET A 412 12.40 4.18 7.90
CA MET A 412 12.85 4.32 6.50
C MET A 412 13.90 5.44 6.36
N ALA A 413 13.58 6.65 6.84
CA ALA A 413 14.48 7.80 6.80
C ALA A 413 15.82 7.52 7.49
N SER A 414 15.79 6.87 8.67
CA SER A 414 17.01 6.50 9.40
C SER A 414 17.92 5.50 8.66
N LYS A 415 17.41 4.87 7.59
CA LYS A 415 18.11 3.89 6.76
C LYS A 415 18.51 4.43 5.39
N GLY A 416 18.36 5.73 5.17
CA GLY A 416 18.78 6.41 3.95
C GLY A 416 17.72 6.43 2.85
N GLU A 417 16.51 5.97 3.14
CA GLU A 417 15.35 6.22 2.27
C GLU A 417 14.88 7.66 2.43
N ASN A 418 14.37 8.26 1.36
CA ASN A 418 13.93 9.66 1.31
C ASN A 418 12.62 9.83 0.54
N TYR A 419 12.01 8.73 0.11
CA TYR A 419 10.87 8.71 -0.78
C TYR A 419 9.91 7.57 -0.42
N ASN A 420 8.62 7.82 -0.53
CA ASN A 420 7.59 6.78 -0.47
C ASN A 420 6.39 7.17 -1.36
N ARG A 421 5.57 6.17 -1.67
CA ARG A 421 4.36 6.31 -2.47
C ARG A 421 3.16 5.88 -1.64
N TRP A 422 2.26 6.82 -1.37
CA TRP A 422 1.08 6.61 -0.52
C TRP A 422 -0.20 6.54 -1.35
N TRP A 423 -1.06 5.58 -1.04
CA TRP A 423 -2.38 5.48 -1.64
C TRP A 423 -3.41 6.24 -0.83
N MET A 424 -4.14 7.12 -1.52
CA MET A 424 -5.37 7.74 -1.04
C MET A 424 -6.57 6.81 -1.32
N SER A 425 -6.44 5.53 -0.97
CA SER A 425 -7.50 4.53 -1.14
C SER A 425 -8.51 4.53 0.03
N ALA A 426 -9.64 3.84 -0.15
CA ALA A 426 -10.67 3.66 0.88
C ALA A 426 -10.10 3.19 2.23
N ALA A 427 -9.14 2.26 2.17
CA ALA A 427 -8.50 1.63 3.32
C ALA A 427 -7.35 2.45 3.94
N SER A 428 -7.01 3.62 3.38
CA SER A 428 -5.86 4.43 3.77
C SER A 428 -6.24 5.93 3.81
N LEU A 429 -5.49 6.79 3.11
CA LEU A 429 -5.61 8.24 3.11
C LEU A 429 -6.73 8.78 2.19
N GLY A 430 -7.59 7.92 1.65
CA GLY A 430 -8.64 8.31 0.71
C GLY A 430 -9.68 9.21 1.35
N ILE A 431 -9.84 10.41 0.78
CA ILE A 431 -10.76 11.43 1.30
C ILE A 431 -12.16 11.36 0.70
N GLU A 432 -12.31 10.85 -0.53
CA GLU A 432 -13.58 10.75 -1.27
C GLU A 432 -14.33 9.44 -0.95
N TRP A 433 -14.42 9.13 0.35
CA TRP A 433 -14.98 7.89 0.88
C TRP A 433 -15.92 8.13 2.07
N ALA A 434 -16.40 9.36 2.22
CA ALA A 434 -17.46 9.65 3.17
C ALA A 434 -18.81 9.09 2.67
N ASP A 435 -19.85 9.25 3.48
CA ASP A 435 -21.23 8.87 3.16
C ASP A 435 -21.85 9.72 2.05
N ARG A 436 -21.20 10.82 1.68
CA ARG A 436 -21.61 11.74 0.61
C ARG A 436 -20.40 12.14 -0.23
N LEU A 437 -20.49 11.96 -1.55
CA LEU A 437 -19.54 12.54 -2.53
C LEU A 437 -19.49 14.05 -2.36
N ASP A 438 -18.33 14.67 -2.53
CA ASP A 438 -18.02 16.08 -2.19
C ASP A 438 -17.95 16.40 -0.69
N TRP A 439 -18.05 15.39 0.18
CA TRP A 439 -17.82 15.53 1.61
C TRP A 439 -16.56 14.76 2.01
N TYR A 440 -15.47 15.46 2.31
CA TYR A 440 -14.17 14.79 2.46
C TYR A 440 -13.94 14.23 3.88
N ARG A 441 -13.35 13.04 3.97
CA ARG A 441 -12.95 12.41 5.24
C ARG A 441 -11.84 13.22 5.95
N GLN A 442 -12.25 14.11 6.85
CA GLN A 442 -11.34 15.03 7.55
C GLN A 442 -10.27 14.34 8.44
N PRO A 443 -10.51 13.20 9.11
CA PRO A 443 -9.47 12.52 9.86
C PRO A 443 -8.31 12.04 8.97
N GLN A 444 -8.62 11.52 7.77
CA GLN A 444 -7.64 11.06 6.77
C GLN A 444 -6.87 12.25 6.22
N ALA A 445 -7.57 13.36 5.96
CA ALA A 445 -6.94 14.59 5.52
C ALA A 445 -5.97 15.18 6.58
N ALA A 446 -6.32 15.09 7.87
CA ALA A 446 -5.45 15.51 8.96
C ALA A 446 -4.26 14.57 9.18
N ARG A 447 -4.39 13.27 8.90
CA ARG A 447 -3.24 12.34 8.87
C ARG A 447 -2.23 12.73 7.80
N LEU A 448 -2.70 13.12 6.61
CA LEU A 448 -1.82 13.60 5.55
C LEU A 448 -1.15 14.93 5.92
N ASP A 449 -1.86 15.86 6.60
CA ASP A 449 -1.23 17.06 7.17
C ASP A 449 -0.06 16.68 8.10
N SER A 450 -0.29 15.75 9.04
CA SER A 450 0.73 15.26 9.98
C SER A 450 1.91 14.59 9.29
N LEU A 451 1.68 13.86 8.19
CA LEU A 451 2.78 13.26 7.41
C LEU A 451 3.62 14.28 6.67
N LEU A 452 3.01 15.36 6.18
CA LEU A 452 3.76 16.42 5.51
C LEU A 452 4.60 17.22 6.50
N ASP A 453 4.10 17.42 7.72
CA ASP A 453 4.91 17.99 8.81
C ASP A 453 6.09 17.05 9.16
N LEU A 454 5.85 15.73 9.23
CA LEU A 454 6.91 14.73 9.41
C LEU A 454 7.91 14.70 8.24
N ALA A 455 7.42 14.86 7.01
CA ALA A 455 8.26 14.85 5.82
C ALA A 455 9.20 16.07 5.79
N ALA A 456 8.71 17.23 6.22
CA ALA A 456 9.54 18.41 6.40
C ALA A 456 10.61 18.22 7.49
N GLU A 457 10.30 17.51 8.59
CA GLU A 457 11.25 17.14 9.65
C GLU A 457 12.37 16.23 9.12
N LEU A 458 12.01 15.24 8.30
CA LEU A 458 12.91 14.15 7.89
C LEU A 458 13.59 14.37 6.53
N ASP A 459 13.30 15.45 5.82
CA ASP A 459 13.71 15.66 4.42
C ASP A 459 13.21 14.53 3.50
N PHE A 460 11.95 14.13 3.69
CA PHE A 460 11.29 13.01 3.03
C PHE A 460 10.25 13.50 2.01
N TYR A 461 9.97 12.72 0.97
CA TYR A 461 9.12 13.16 -0.15
C TYR A 461 8.09 12.11 -0.56
N TYR A 462 6.88 12.54 -0.91
CA TYR A 462 5.79 11.62 -1.22
C TYR A 462 5.27 11.76 -2.65
N MET A 463 5.10 10.64 -3.33
CA MET A 463 4.15 10.52 -4.43
C MET A 463 2.78 10.16 -3.85
N LEU A 464 1.78 10.99 -4.12
CA LEU A 464 0.41 10.81 -3.62
C LEU A 464 -0.45 10.22 -4.74
N CYS A 465 -0.70 8.92 -4.63
CA CYS A 465 -1.56 8.17 -5.54
C CYS A 465 -3.03 8.38 -5.14
N MET A 466 -3.74 9.18 -5.92
CA MET A 466 -5.06 9.69 -5.54
C MET A 466 -6.19 8.65 -5.68
N ASP A 467 -6.04 7.66 -6.55
CA ASP A 467 -7.01 6.58 -6.77
C ASP A 467 -6.31 5.23 -6.96
N THR A 468 -7.03 4.11 -6.81
CA THR A 468 -6.47 2.76 -7.02
C THR A 468 -7.46 1.85 -7.73
N HIS A 469 -7.02 0.92 -8.56
CA HIS A 469 -7.94 -0.03 -9.20
C HIS A 469 -8.68 -0.93 -8.19
N GLN A 470 -8.10 -1.15 -7.01
CA GLN A 470 -8.72 -1.96 -5.96
C GLN A 470 -10.07 -1.37 -5.51
N ASP A 471 -10.15 -0.05 -5.50
CA ASP A 471 -11.36 0.73 -5.17
C ASP A 471 -12.42 0.71 -6.28
N PHE A 472 -12.08 0.23 -7.48
CA PHE A 472 -12.94 0.21 -8.67
C PHE A 472 -13.19 -1.19 -9.24
N ARG A 473 -12.73 -2.25 -8.55
CA ARG A 473 -13.01 -3.66 -8.93
C ARG A 473 -13.88 -4.35 -7.89
N GLU A 474 -14.70 -5.29 -8.33
CA GLU A 474 -15.43 -6.25 -7.47
C GLU A 474 -16.09 -5.60 -6.23
N GLY A 475 -15.69 -6.01 -5.02
CA GLY A 475 -16.18 -5.48 -3.75
C GLY A 475 -15.84 -4.00 -3.53
N GLY A 476 -14.71 -3.52 -4.05
CA GLY A 476 -14.34 -2.10 -4.02
C GLY A 476 -15.35 -1.25 -4.79
N TRP A 477 -15.68 -1.62 -6.04
CA TRP A 477 -16.71 -0.92 -6.82
C TRP A 477 -18.09 -0.98 -6.17
N ARG A 478 -18.44 -2.13 -5.58
CA ARG A 478 -19.71 -2.28 -4.86
C ARG A 478 -19.84 -1.32 -3.68
N ALA A 479 -18.73 -1.01 -2.99
CA ALA A 479 -18.70 -0.09 -1.87
C ALA A 479 -18.38 1.36 -2.26
N ASN A 480 -17.98 1.61 -3.52
CA ASN A 480 -17.50 2.91 -3.97
C ASN A 480 -18.64 3.97 -3.95
N PRO A 481 -18.43 5.16 -3.36
CA PRO A 481 -19.45 6.21 -3.31
C PRO A 481 -19.89 6.72 -4.69
N PHE A 482 -19.05 6.59 -5.73
CA PHE A 482 -19.43 6.96 -7.10
C PHE A 482 -20.48 6.02 -7.70
N ASN A 483 -20.61 4.79 -7.18
CA ASN A 483 -21.58 3.82 -7.65
C ASN A 483 -23.01 4.28 -7.34
N LYS A 484 -23.89 4.25 -8.33
CA LYS A 484 -25.31 4.60 -8.21
C LYS A 484 -26.06 3.81 -7.14
N ALA A 485 -25.65 2.56 -6.88
CA ALA A 485 -26.19 1.76 -5.78
C ALA A 485 -25.94 2.37 -4.39
N ASN A 486 -24.91 3.21 -4.27
CA ASN A 486 -24.54 3.94 -3.05
C ASN A 486 -24.93 5.42 -3.10
N GLY A 487 -25.73 5.84 -4.10
CA GLY A 487 -26.17 7.22 -4.28
C GLY A 487 -25.27 8.08 -5.17
N GLY A 488 -24.21 7.52 -5.75
CA GLY A 488 -23.33 8.23 -6.70
C GLY A 488 -23.90 8.33 -8.13
N PRO A 489 -23.20 9.03 -9.04
CA PRO A 489 -23.70 9.29 -10.39
C PRO A 489 -23.43 8.16 -11.41
N CYS A 490 -22.58 7.17 -11.09
CA CYS A 490 -22.07 6.22 -12.07
C CYS A 490 -22.85 4.89 -12.02
N GLU A 491 -23.41 4.45 -13.14
CA GLU A 491 -24.05 3.14 -13.25
C GLU A 491 -23.01 2.02 -13.39
N LYS A 492 -21.90 2.32 -14.06
CA LYS A 492 -20.75 1.44 -14.26
C LYS A 492 -19.43 2.21 -14.12
N VAL A 493 -18.33 1.47 -13.98
CA VAL A 493 -16.99 2.03 -13.76
C VAL A 493 -16.57 3.02 -14.86
N SER A 494 -16.88 2.74 -16.13
CA SER A 494 -16.53 3.63 -17.25
C SER A 494 -17.19 5.02 -17.18
N ASP A 495 -18.34 5.15 -16.52
CA ASP A 495 -19.02 6.44 -16.33
C ASP A 495 -18.20 7.38 -15.42
N TRP A 496 -17.28 6.84 -14.62
CA TRP A 496 -16.36 7.66 -13.82
C TRP A 496 -15.42 8.50 -14.72
N PHE A 497 -15.03 7.94 -15.87
CA PHE A 497 -14.18 8.62 -16.85
C PHE A 497 -14.97 9.52 -17.81
N THR A 498 -16.18 9.11 -18.20
CA THR A 498 -16.91 9.75 -19.30
C THR A 498 -18.05 10.66 -18.82
N GLY A 499 -18.62 10.39 -17.65
CA GLY A 499 -19.72 11.15 -17.08
C GLY A 499 -19.32 12.57 -16.71
N GLU A 500 -20.16 13.55 -17.04
CA GLU A 500 -19.93 14.94 -16.64
C GLU A 500 -20.00 15.12 -15.11
N PRO A 501 -21.00 14.56 -14.38
CA PRO A 501 -21.08 14.73 -12.94
C PRO A 501 -19.88 14.13 -12.18
N SER A 502 -19.40 12.95 -12.59
CA SER A 502 -18.24 12.29 -11.98
C SER A 502 -16.96 13.09 -12.21
N ARG A 503 -16.75 13.60 -13.42
CA ARG A 503 -15.62 14.49 -13.74
C ARG A 503 -15.68 15.81 -12.99
N ALA A 504 -16.86 16.42 -12.84
CA ALA A 504 -17.04 17.64 -12.06
C ALA A 504 -16.69 17.42 -10.58
N LEU A 505 -17.16 16.33 -9.98
CA LEU A 505 -16.80 15.93 -8.61
C LEU A 505 -15.28 15.69 -8.47
N TYR A 506 -14.66 15.02 -9.44
CA TYR A 506 -13.21 14.80 -9.44
C TYR A 506 -12.44 16.12 -9.47
N LYS A 507 -12.85 17.08 -10.30
CA LYS A 507 -12.26 18.43 -10.39
C LYS A 507 -12.40 19.20 -9.06
N LYS A 508 -13.54 19.09 -8.37
CA LYS A 508 -13.73 19.65 -7.01
C LYS A 508 -12.76 19.02 -6.01
N ARG A 509 -12.57 17.70 -6.07
CA ARG A 509 -11.59 16.98 -5.23
C ARG A 509 -10.17 17.43 -5.51
N LEU A 510 -9.77 17.56 -6.78
CA LEU A 510 -8.44 18.09 -7.15
C LEU A 510 -8.22 19.51 -6.59
N ARG A 511 -9.24 20.39 -6.69
CA ARG A 511 -9.18 21.72 -6.07
C ARG A 511 -8.94 21.63 -4.57
N TYR A 512 -9.65 20.76 -3.85
CA TYR A 512 -9.47 20.57 -2.41
C TYR A 512 -8.07 20.04 -2.06
N THR A 513 -7.58 19.04 -2.81
CA THR A 513 -6.23 18.47 -2.66
C THR A 513 -5.15 19.54 -2.82
N VAL A 514 -5.21 20.34 -3.88
CA VAL A 514 -4.26 21.44 -4.12
C VAL A 514 -4.39 22.53 -3.07
N ALA A 515 -5.61 22.90 -2.68
CA ALA A 515 -5.87 23.91 -1.66
C ALA A 515 -5.20 23.56 -0.31
N ARG A 516 -5.31 22.30 0.10
CA ARG A 516 -4.85 21.83 1.43
C ARG A 516 -3.37 21.47 1.46
N TRP A 517 -2.85 20.85 0.40
CA TRP A 517 -1.50 20.26 0.42
C TRP A 517 -0.53 20.80 -0.63
N GLY A 518 -1.04 21.54 -1.64
CA GLY A 518 -0.20 22.11 -2.69
C GLY A 518 0.88 23.07 -2.19
N TYR A 519 0.77 23.65 -0.99
CA TYR A 519 1.84 24.50 -0.46
C TYR A 519 3.15 23.74 -0.17
N SER A 520 3.12 22.41 -0.04
CA SER A 520 4.22 21.64 0.55
C SER A 520 5.22 21.15 -0.50
N PRO A 521 6.51 21.54 -0.42
CA PRO A 521 7.55 21.00 -1.29
C PRO A 521 7.87 19.51 -1.03
N ASN A 522 7.33 18.93 0.05
CA ASN A 522 7.47 17.51 0.37
C ASN A 522 6.45 16.63 -0.37
N VAL A 523 5.46 17.23 -1.05
CA VAL A 523 4.75 16.53 -2.13
C VAL A 523 5.70 16.51 -3.33
N LEU A 524 6.11 15.32 -3.75
CA LEU A 524 6.92 15.14 -4.96
C LEU A 524 6.02 15.16 -6.20
N CYS A 525 4.97 14.34 -6.17
CA CYS A 525 4.15 14.06 -7.34
C CYS A 525 2.69 13.84 -6.96
N TRP A 526 1.78 14.41 -7.75
CA TRP A 526 0.39 14.00 -7.85
C TRP A 526 0.30 12.84 -8.83
N GLU A 527 -0.06 11.67 -8.35
CA GLU A 527 -0.32 10.52 -9.21
C GLU A 527 -1.81 10.28 -9.30
N PHE A 528 -2.38 10.26 -10.51
CA PHE A 528 -3.82 10.09 -10.68
C PHE A 528 -4.34 8.78 -10.11
N GLY A 529 -3.60 7.68 -10.30
CA GLY A 529 -4.01 6.42 -9.72
C GLY A 529 -3.10 5.24 -10.04
N ASN A 530 -3.35 4.16 -9.31
CA ASN A 530 -2.60 2.91 -9.37
C ASN A 530 -3.17 1.94 -10.41
N GLU A 531 -2.39 1.58 -11.43
CA GLU A 531 -2.69 0.51 -12.40
C GLU A 531 -4.01 0.68 -13.19
N PHE A 532 -4.06 1.70 -14.05
CA PHE A 532 -5.29 2.11 -14.75
C PHE A 532 -5.96 1.04 -15.61
N GLU A 533 -5.26 -0.01 -16.03
CA GLU A 533 -5.87 -1.15 -16.71
C GLU A 533 -6.91 -1.88 -15.84
N GLY A 534 -6.79 -1.82 -14.51
CA GLY A 534 -7.69 -2.48 -13.57
C GLY A 534 -9.11 -1.89 -13.47
N TRP A 535 -9.37 -0.75 -14.12
CA TRP A 535 -10.73 -0.21 -14.25
C TRP A 535 -11.48 -0.96 -15.34
N ALA A 536 -12.45 -1.78 -14.92
CA ALA A 536 -13.25 -2.63 -15.78
C ALA A 536 -14.01 -1.84 -16.86
N ASP A 537 -14.26 -2.51 -18.00
CA ASP A 537 -15.11 -2.03 -19.10
C ASP A 537 -14.77 -0.61 -19.62
N THR A 538 -13.50 -0.22 -19.54
CA THR A 538 -13.02 1.10 -19.95
C THR A 538 -11.80 0.93 -20.86
N THR A 539 -11.88 1.47 -22.08
CA THR A 539 -10.80 1.34 -23.08
C THR A 539 -9.57 2.19 -22.71
N GLU A 540 -8.41 1.84 -23.27
CA GLU A 540 -7.18 2.60 -23.07
C GLU A 540 -7.30 4.04 -23.59
N GLU A 541 -7.92 4.22 -24.77
CA GLU A 541 -8.13 5.54 -25.39
C GLU A 541 -8.98 6.45 -24.50
N THR A 542 -10.02 5.89 -23.86
CA THR A 542 -10.88 6.62 -22.92
C THR A 542 -10.09 7.06 -21.69
N LYS A 543 -9.27 6.16 -21.13
CA LYS A 543 -8.39 6.47 -19.99
C LYS A 543 -7.39 7.57 -20.36
N ILE A 544 -6.74 7.48 -21.51
CA ILE A 544 -5.76 8.48 -21.98
C ILE A 544 -6.42 9.84 -22.24
N ALA A 545 -7.60 9.86 -22.85
CA ALA A 545 -8.36 11.10 -23.07
C ALA A 545 -8.73 11.78 -21.74
N TRP A 546 -9.15 11.01 -20.74
CA TRP A 546 -9.41 11.53 -19.39
C TRP A 546 -8.14 12.08 -18.74
N HIS A 547 -7.00 11.39 -18.84
CA HIS A 547 -5.73 11.89 -18.31
C HIS A 547 -5.34 13.23 -18.95
N ARG A 548 -5.61 13.43 -20.26
CA ARG A 548 -5.34 14.71 -20.93
C ARG A 548 -6.15 15.86 -20.32
N ASP A 549 -7.45 15.67 -20.07
CA ASP A 549 -8.29 16.69 -19.41
C ASP A 549 -7.85 16.93 -17.95
N MET A 550 -7.58 15.87 -17.18
CA MET A 550 -7.27 16.02 -15.76
C MET A 550 -5.86 16.56 -15.50
N THR A 551 -4.88 16.24 -16.35
CA THR A 551 -3.53 16.85 -16.29
C THR A 551 -3.59 18.35 -16.53
N ASP A 552 -4.34 18.82 -17.55
CA ASP A 552 -4.51 20.24 -17.83
C ASP A 552 -5.26 20.96 -16.69
N HIS A 553 -6.32 20.35 -16.16
CA HIS A 553 -7.06 20.92 -15.04
C HIS A 553 -6.20 21.02 -13.77
N LEU A 554 -5.50 19.95 -13.40
CA LEU A 554 -4.64 19.93 -12.20
C LEU A 554 -3.50 20.96 -12.31
N ALA A 555 -2.87 21.07 -13.48
CA ALA A 555 -1.80 22.05 -13.70
C ALA A 555 -2.29 23.50 -13.69
N ALA A 556 -3.56 23.76 -14.04
CA ALA A 556 -4.17 25.08 -13.91
C ALA A 556 -4.49 25.43 -12.45
N LEU A 557 -4.77 24.42 -11.61
CA LEU A 557 -5.08 24.60 -10.20
C LEU A 557 -3.84 24.81 -9.33
N ASP A 558 -2.74 24.11 -9.62
CA ASP A 558 -1.54 24.08 -8.78
C ASP A 558 -0.50 25.14 -9.18
N PRO A 559 -0.43 26.29 -8.48
CA PRO A 559 0.47 27.38 -8.86
C PRO A 559 1.95 27.03 -8.62
N TYR A 560 2.22 25.96 -7.86
CA TYR A 560 3.58 25.52 -7.55
C TYR A 560 4.07 24.47 -8.54
N ARG A 561 3.23 23.98 -9.45
CA ARG A 561 3.56 23.03 -10.53
C ARG A 561 4.22 21.73 -10.01
N HIS A 562 3.61 21.06 -9.03
CA HIS A 562 4.09 19.73 -8.64
C HIS A 562 4.11 18.80 -9.84
N LEU A 563 4.96 17.76 -9.76
CA LEU A 563 5.04 16.77 -10.81
C LEU A 563 3.73 15.99 -10.89
N ILE A 564 3.32 15.62 -12.10
CA ILE A 564 2.12 14.82 -12.34
C ILE A 564 2.52 13.49 -12.97
N SER A 565 1.92 12.41 -12.49
CA SER A 565 2.13 11.07 -13.05
C SER A 565 0.85 10.22 -12.98
N THR A 566 0.95 8.99 -13.45
CA THR A 566 -0.03 7.92 -13.32
C THR A 566 0.71 6.58 -13.39
N SER A 567 0.06 5.47 -13.09
CA SER A 567 0.66 4.15 -13.28
C SER A 567 -0.26 3.16 -13.98
N TRP A 568 0.39 2.14 -14.54
CA TRP A 568 -0.19 1.09 -15.36
C TRP A 568 0.42 -0.24 -14.90
N TRP A 569 -0.36 -1.32 -14.87
CA TRP A 569 0.18 -2.66 -14.56
C TRP A 569 1.00 -3.23 -15.73
N SER A 570 0.85 -2.64 -16.92
CA SER A 570 1.63 -2.98 -18.09
C SER A 570 3.00 -2.38 -17.89
N LYS A 571 4.00 -3.24 -17.89
CA LYS A 571 5.41 -2.96 -17.59
C LYS A 571 5.79 -1.50 -17.80
N THR A 572 5.95 -1.05 -19.05
CA THR A 572 6.38 0.32 -19.38
C THR A 572 5.23 1.29 -19.65
N GLY A 573 3.97 0.87 -19.53
CA GLY A 573 2.77 1.67 -19.79
C GLY A 573 2.57 2.08 -21.26
N PRO A 574 1.41 2.64 -21.62
CA PRO A 574 1.14 3.11 -22.96
C PRO A 574 1.89 4.40 -23.27
N ALA A 575 2.69 4.38 -24.34
CA ALA A 575 3.54 5.50 -24.75
C ALA A 575 2.75 6.80 -25.02
N GLU A 576 1.50 6.70 -25.47
CA GLU A 576 0.65 7.87 -25.71
C GLU A 576 0.29 8.62 -24.43
N CYS A 577 0.11 7.90 -23.31
CA CYS A 577 -0.11 8.53 -22.00
C CYS A 577 1.13 9.33 -21.57
N TRP A 578 2.32 8.74 -21.75
CA TRP A 578 3.60 9.39 -21.45
C TRP A 578 3.93 10.56 -22.36
N ARG A 579 3.30 10.68 -23.54
CA ARG A 579 3.46 11.83 -24.43
C ARG A 579 2.54 13.00 -24.10
N ILE A 580 1.63 12.86 -23.13
CA ILE A 580 0.86 14.00 -22.62
C ILE A 580 1.87 15.05 -22.09
N PRO A 581 1.82 16.32 -22.55
CA PRO A 581 2.86 17.31 -22.24
C PRO A 581 3.08 17.53 -20.74
N ARG A 582 2.01 17.46 -19.94
CA ARG A 582 2.01 17.68 -18.49
C ARG A 582 2.07 16.37 -17.67
N MET A 583 2.42 15.26 -18.30
CA MET A 583 2.71 14.00 -17.61
C MET A 583 4.22 13.94 -17.35
N ASP A 584 4.67 14.38 -16.18
CA ASP A 584 6.09 14.70 -15.95
C ASP A 584 6.96 13.44 -15.74
N ILE A 585 6.41 12.40 -15.12
CA ILE A 585 7.14 11.16 -14.78
C ILE A 585 6.56 9.99 -15.57
N VAL A 586 7.43 9.18 -16.19
CA VAL A 586 7.06 7.87 -16.74
C VAL A 586 7.26 6.79 -15.69
N GLN A 587 6.29 5.88 -15.57
CA GLN A 587 6.33 4.83 -14.57
C GLN A 587 6.53 3.44 -15.15
N THR A 588 7.07 2.54 -14.32
CA THR A 588 7.12 1.11 -14.61
C THR A 588 6.70 0.30 -13.39
N HIS A 589 5.80 -0.67 -13.59
CA HIS A 589 5.46 -1.69 -12.60
C HIS A 589 6.09 -3.01 -13.05
N CYS A 590 6.96 -3.60 -12.22
CA CYS A 590 7.71 -4.79 -12.62
C CYS A 590 7.66 -5.89 -11.57
N TYR A 591 6.89 -6.94 -11.87
CA TYR A 591 7.00 -8.22 -11.18
C TYR A 591 7.57 -9.27 -12.13
N THR A 592 8.75 -9.80 -11.82
CA THR A 592 9.43 -10.73 -12.73
C THR A 592 8.67 -12.04 -12.89
N ASN A 593 8.10 -12.57 -11.79
CA ASN A 593 7.27 -13.78 -11.76
C ASN A 593 7.93 -14.99 -12.46
N ASN A 594 9.26 -15.03 -12.46
CA ASN A 594 10.07 -16.09 -13.04
C ASN A 594 11.42 -16.16 -12.33
N ASP A 595 12.14 -17.27 -12.55
CA ASP A 595 13.42 -17.59 -11.93
C ASP A 595 14.63 -16.85 -12.54
N GLY A 596 14.40 -15.85 -13.41
CA GLY A 596 15.45 -15.13 -14.09
C GLY A 596 16.13 -14.07 -13.24
N ASN A 597 17.34 -13.67 -13.65
CA ASN A 597 18.06 -12.55 -13.06
C ASN A 597 17.27 -11.25 -13.26
N VAL A 598 16.79 -10.68 -12.16
CA VAL A 598 15.95 -9.48 -12.17
C VAL A 598 16.66 -8.25 -12.73
N ALA A 599 17.99 -8.16 -12.58
CA ALA A 599 18.76 -7.02 -13.03
C ALA A 599 18.70 -6.82 -14.54
N GLU A 600 18.64 -7.91 -15.32
CA GLU A 600 18.54 -7.84 -16.77
C GLU A 600 17.22 -7.21 -17.22
N GLN A 601 16.11 -7.62 -16.58
CA GLN A 601 14.79 -7.07 -16.87
C GLN A 601 14.71 -5.60 -16.46
N ILE A 602 15.19 -5.26 -15.26
CA ILE A 602 15.22 -3.88 -14.77
C ILE A 602 16.05 -2.98 -15.69
N ARG A 603 17.27 -3.40 -16.04
CA ARG A 603 18.14 -2.66 -16.96
C ARG A 603 17.46 -2.45 -18.31
N ARG A 604 16.80 -3.47 -18.86
CA ARG A 604 16.08 -3.36 -20.14
C ARG A 604 14.98 -2.31 -20.07
N TYR A 605 14.14 -2.31 -19.03
CA TYR A 605 13.10 -1.28 -18.88
C TYR A 605 13.67 0.12 -18.68
N CYS A 606 14.78 0.25 -17.94
CA CYS A 606 15.46 1.54 -17.80
C CYS A 606 15.93 2.08 -19.16
N LEU A 607 16.57 1.24 -19.97
CA LEU A 607 17.05 1.63 -21.29
C LEU A 607 15.91 1.94 -22.27
N GLU A 608 14.81 1.18 -22.21
CA GLU A 608 13.62 1.42 -23.02
C GLU A 608 13.00 2.79 -22.70
N GLN A 609 12.77 3.09 -21.43
CA GLN A 609 12.20 4.38 -21.03
C GLN A 609 13.16 5.55 -21.33
N TRP A 610 14.45 5.37 -21.07
CA TRP A 610 15.49 6.35 -21.39
C TRP A 610 15.53 6.68 -22.90
N ALA A 611 15.43 5.67 -23.77
CA ALA A 611 15.48 5.86 -25.21
C ALA A 611 14.21 6.54 -25.75
N ASN A 612 13.06 6.32 -25.12
CA ASN A 612 11.76 6.74 -25.63
C ASN A 612 11.28 8.09 -25.05
N PHE A 613 11.74 8.49 -23.87
CA PHE A 613 11.22 9.67 -23.17
C PHE A 613 12.32 10.49 -22.50
N ALA A 614 12.38 11.78 -22.84
CA ALA A 614 13.14 12.78 -22.09
C ALA A 614 12.37 13.18 -20.82
N LYS A 615 12.17 12.22 -19.91
CA LYS A 615 11.41 12.36 -18.67
C LYS A 615 12.03 11.50 -17.56
N PRO A 616 11.88 11.87 -16.28
CA PRO A 616 12.29 11.00 -15.18
C PRO A 616 11.51 9.69 -15.22
N HIS A 617 12.25 8.58 -15.15
CA HIS A 617 11.70 7.24 -15.03
C HIS A 617 11.76 6.78 -13.57
N ILE A 618 10.62 6.41 -13.01
CA ILE A 618 10.49 5.84 -11.66
C ILE A 618 9.74 4.52 -11.76
N PHE A 619 10.16 3.48 -11.03
CA PHE A 619 9.31 2.30 -10.87
C PHE A 619 8.33 2.55 -9.71
N GLY A 620 7.03 2.52 -9.99
CA GLY A 620 5.99 2.61 -8.96
C GLY A 620 5.89 1.34 -8.12
N GLU A 621 6.19 0.19 -8.72
CA GLU A 621 6.14 -1.12 -8.05
C GLU A 621 7.21 -2.08 -8.58
N PHE A 622 7.77 -2.88 -7.68
CA PHE A 622 8.73 -3.94 -8.00
C PHE A 622 8.57 -5.16 -7.08
N GLY A 623 8.80 -6.36 -7.62
CA GLY A 623 8.99 -7.57 -6.82
C GLY A 623 9.38 -8.77 -7.67
N ILE A 624 9.89 -9.83 -7.04
CA ILE A 624 10.12 -11.10 -7.77
C ILE A 624 8.82 -11.90 -7.97
N ARG A 625 7.79 -11.61 -7.15
CA ARG A 625 6.43 -12.19 -7.24
C ARG A 625 5.35 -11.12 -7.02
N SER A 626 4.26 -11.17 -7.77
CA SER A 626 3.14 -10.21 -7.68
C SER A 626 2.02 -10.59 -6.72
N HIS A 627 1.91 -11.86 -6.31
CA HIS A 627 0.76 -12.37 -5.55
C HIS A 627 1.08 -12.86 -4.13
N SER A 628 2.36 -12.85 -3.74
CA SER A 628 2.79 -13.32 -2.42
C SER A 628 4.09 -12.67 -1.99
N SER A 629 4.29 -12.56 -0.66
CA SER A 629 5.57 -12.16 -0.07
C SER A 629 6.71 -12.94 -0.69
N THR A 630 7.90 -12.34 -0.79
CA THR A 630 9.11 -12.92 -1.39
C THR A 630 10.04 -13.57 -0.36
N ALA A 631 9.69 -13.50 0.93
CA ALA A 631 10.53 -13.93 2.05
C ALA A 631 11.04 -15.38 1.96
N ASP A 632 10.20 -16.33 1.53
CA ASP A 632 10.58 -17.75 1.38
C ASP A 632 11.55 -18.00 0.21
N LYS A 633 11.58 -17.11 -0.78
CA LYS A 633 12.42 -17.28 -1.99
C LYS A 633 13.69 -16.46 -1.95
N ASP A 634 13.64 -15.29 -1.33
CA ASP A 634 14.76 -14.35 -1.29
C ASP A 634 15.00 -13.79 0.12
N PRO A 635 15.26 -14.64 1.13
CA PRO A 635 15.33 -14.20 2.54
C PRO A 635 16.45 -13.18 2.83
N LYS A 636 17.37 -12.94 1.88
CA LYS A 636 18.47 -11.98 2.01
C LYS A 636 18.30 -10.73 1.13
N GLY A 637 17.30 -10.67 0.25
CA GLY A 637 17.11 -9.53 -0.63
C GLY A 637 18.06 -9.44 -1.81
N TRP A 638 18.49 -10.57 -2.40
CA TRP A 638 19.28 -10.57 -3.64
C TRP A 638 18.54 -9.91 -4.80
N GLY A 639 17.25 -10.18 -4.94
CA GLY A 639 16.42 -9.55 -5.97
C GLY A 639 16.29 -8.04 -5.74
N LEU A 640 16.19 -7.60 -4.48
CA LEU A 640 16.21 -6.18 -4.11
C LEU A 640 17.55 -5.53 -4.49
N HIS A 641 18.64 -6.15 -4.06
CA HIS A 641 20.00 -5.70 -4.32
C HIS A 641 20.27 -5.54 -5.80
N ASN A 642 20.09 -6.61 -6.58
CA ASN A 642 20.38 -6.62 -8.01
C ASN A 642 19.52 -5.61 -8.78
N ALA A 643 18.24 -5.45 -8.42
CA ALA A 643 17.35 -4.49 -9.05
C ALA A 643 17.77 -3.03 -8.78
N ASN A 644 18.10 -2.69 -7.53
CA ASN A 644 18.49 -1.33 -7.17
C ASN A 644 19.75 -0.86 -7.89
N TRP A 645 20.80 -1.70 -7.91
CA TRP A 645 22.06 -1.38 -8.58
C TRP A 645 21.91 -1.31 -10.10
N ALA A 646 21.14 -2.24 -10.69
CA ALA A 646 20.84 -2.23 -12.11
C ALA A 646 20.12 -0.94 -12.53
N ALA A 647 19.10 -0.51 -11.78
CA ALA A 647 18.32 0.68 -12.13
C ALA A 647 19.16 1.96 -12.08
N LEU A 648 19.87 2.19 -10.96
CA LEU A 648 20.68 3.39 -10.77
C LEU A 648 21.76 3.52 -11.86
N CYS A 649 22.43 2.41 -12.21
CA CYS A 649 23.51 2.41 -13.20
C CYS A 649 23.02 2.27 -14.65
N SER A 650 21.71 2.21 -14.89
CA SER A 650 21.11 2.13 -16.23
C SER A 650 20.26 3.35 -16.60
N GLY A 651 20.24 4.38 -15.75
CA GLY A 651 19.60 5.66 -16.06
C GLY A 651 18.22 5.85 -15.43
N CYS A 652 17.80 5.00 -14.50
CA CYS A 652 16.58 5.26 -13.73
C CYS A 652 16.78 6.49 -12.82
N CYS A 653 15.73 7.28 -12.62
CA CYS A 653 15.79 8.45 -11.74
C CYS A 653 15.95 8.06 -10.27
N GLY A 654 15.45 6.89 -9.88
CA GLY A 654 15.51 6.33 -8.53
C GLY A 654 15.82 4.84 -8.55
N ILE A 655 15.54 4.15 -7.44
CA ILE A 655 15.55 2.68 -7.39
C ILE A 655 14.17 2.10 -7.69
N PRO A 656 14.06 0.81 -8.06
CA PRO A 656 12.78 0.15 -8.11
C PRO A 656 12.12 0.15 -6.73
N MET A 657 10.81 0.39 -6.64
CA MET A 657 10.09 0.44 -5.36
C MET A 657 9.60 -0.96 -4.94
N PRO A 658 10.35 -1.72 -4.11
CA PRO A 658 9.99 -3.10 -3.84
C PRO A 658 8.74 -3.24 -2.98
N TRP A 659 8.06 -4.36 -3.17
CA TRP A 659 6.94 -4.79 -2.36
C TRP A 659 7.27 -5.73 -1.22
N TRP A 660 6.26 -5.75 -0.35
CA TRP A 660 6.01 -6.49 0.88
C TRP A 660 6.75 -5.91 2.10
N HIS A 661 6.44 -4.66 2.47
CA HIS A 661 6.89 -4.08 3.74
C HIS A 661 6.67 -5.04 4.93
N GLU A 662 5.42 -5.40 5.20
CA GLU A 662 5.01 -6.11 6.43
C GLU A 662 5.47 -7.56 6.51
N ASN A 663 5.68 -8.23 5.36
CA ASN A 663 5.90 -9.67 5.30
C ASN A 663 7.25 -10.04 4.67
N TYR A 664 8.11 -9.06 4.39
CA TYR A 664 9.41 -9.27 3.78
C TYR A 664 10.47 -8.27 4.27
N ILE A 665 10.32 -6.98 3.97
CA ILE A 665 11.36 -5.98 4.25
C ILE A 665 11.50 -5.73 5.76
N GLU A 666 10.39 -5.48 6.45
CA GLU A 666 10.37 -5.18 7.87
C GLU A 666 10.76 -6.41 8.73
N PRO A 667 10.16 -7.61 8.57
CA PRO A 667 10.49 -8.76 9.41
C PRO A 667 11.92 -9.29 9.22
N LEU A 668 12.47 -9.18 8.02
CA LEU A 668 13.83 -9.65 7.70
C LEU A 668 14.89 -8.55 7.82
N ASN A 669 14.50 -7.32 8.21
CA ASN A 669 15.39 -6.17 8.40
C ASN A 669 16.28 -5.89 7.17
N LEU A 670 15.69 -5.86 5.97
CA LEU A 670 16.40 -5.74 4.69
C LEU A 670 16.85 -4.30 4.34
N TYR A 671 16.71 -3.36 5.28
CA TYR A 671 16.96 -1.93 5.07
C TYR A 671 18.39 -1.58 4.62
N PHE A 672 19.37 -2.46 4.89
CA PHE A 672 20.77 -2.22 4.51
C PHE A 672 20.96 -2.11 3.00
N HIS A 673 20.08 -2.71 2.19
CA HIS A 673 20.07 -2.55 0.72
C HIS A 673 19.82 -1.09 0.30
N PHE A 674 18.93 -0.37 1.00
CA PHE A 674 18.65 1.04 0.74
C PHE A 674 19.80 1.92 1.24
N THR A 675 20.34 1.62 2.43
CA THR A 675 21.50 2.32 2.98
C THR A 675 22.70 2.24 2.03
N ALA A 676 22.95 1.07 1.45
CA ALA A 676 24.08 0.86 0.55
C ALA A 676 23.98 1.73 -0.71
N ILE A 677 22.80 1.77 -1.34
CA ILE A 677 22.55 2.61 -2.51
C ILE A 677 22.60 4.09 -2.16
N ALA A 678 22.03 4.51 -1.04
CA ALA A 678 22.08 5.91 -0.58
C ALA A 678 23.53 6.38 -0.41
N ASN A 679 24.39 5.56 0.19
CA ASN A 679 25.82 5.86 0.34
C ASN A 679 26.54 5.97 -1.01
N PHE A 680 26.20 5.10 -1.97
CA PHE A 680 26.78 5.16 -3.31
C PHE A 680 26.26 6.37 -4.10
N ALA A 681 24.97 6.70 -4.04
CA ALA A 681 24.39 7.84 -4.74
C ALA A 681 24.91 9.19 -4.22
N LYS A 682 25.35 9.25 -2.95
CA LYS A 682 25.85 10.47 -2.31
C LYS A 682 26.96 11.14 -3.12
N GLY A 683 26.74 12.42 -3.41
CA GLY A 683 27.67 13.30 -4.13
C GLY A 683 27.73 13.10 -5.64
N LEU A 684 26.84 12.29 -6.23
CA LEU A 684 26.70 12.18 -7.69
C LEU A 684 25.78 13.29 -8.22
N PRO A 685 26.10 13.92 -9.37
CA PRO A 685 25.37 15.08 -9.89
C PRO A 685 24.11 14.67 -10.68
N PHE A 686 23.28 13.77 -10.15
CA PHE A 686 22.01 13.39 -10.81
C PHE A 686 21.09 14.62 -10.93
N GLY A 687 20.63 14.92 -12.14
CA GLY A 687 19.84 16.12 -12.42
C GLY A 687 20.60 17.45 -12.32
N ALA A 688 21.88 17.46 -11.90
CA ALA A 688 22.74 18.64 -11.88
C ALA A 688 23.81 18.62 -13.00
N ALA A 689 23.96 17.48 -13.68
CA ALA A 689 24.74 17.31 -14.89
C ALA A 689 23.96 16.41 -15.86
N ARG A 690 24.25 16.54 -17.16
CA ARG A 690 23.74 15.63 -18.19
C ARG A 690 24.47 14.30 -18.12
N TRP A 691 23.74 13.21 -18.17
CA TRP A 691 24.27 11.84 -18.15
C TRP A 691 24.11 11.15 -19.52
N GLU A 692 25.04 10.25 -19.79
CA GLU A 692 25.08 9.44 -21.02
C GLU A 692 25.29 7.97 -20.66
N GLN A 693 24.66 7.09 -21.43
CA GLN A 693 24.94 5.66 -21.38
C GLN A 693 26.37 5.41 -21.87
N VAL A 694 27.14 4.62 -21.12
CA VAL A 694 28.51 4.26 -21.50
C VAL A 694 28.50 2.90 -22.18
N PRO A 695 28.90 2.80 -23.47
CA PRO A 695 28.99 1.52 -24.16
C PRO A 695 30.08 0.63 -23.56
N VAL A 696 29.77 -0.66 -23.44
CA VAL A 696 30.73 -1.70 -23.09
C VAL A 696 31.29 -2.26 -24.40
N ALA A 697 32.55 -1.92 -24.71
CA ALA A 697 33.20 -2.29 -25.95
C ALA A 697 33.54 -3.78 -26.01
N SER A 698 34.02 -4.34 -24.89
CA SER A 698 34.34 -5.76 -24.77
C SER A 698 34.28 -6.24 -23.32
N LEU A 699 34.00 -7.54 -23.17
CA LEU A 699 34.08 -8.30 -21.93
C LEU A 699 34.98 -9.51 -22.20
N ASP A 700 36.18 -9.49 -21.65
CA ASP A 700 37.21 -10.48 -21.93
C ASP A 700 37.74 -11.07 -20.62
N TYR A 701 38.14 -12.35 -20.62
CA TYR A 701 38.93 -12.86 -19.50
C TYR A 701 40.32 -12.21 -19.50
N VAL A 702 40.89 -11.96 -18.31
CA VAL A 702 42.33 -11.66 -18.18
C VAL A 702 43.13 -12.87 -18.66
N SER A 703 42.71 -14.07 -18.27
CA SER A 703 43.20 -15.34 -18.78
C SER A 703 42.02 -16.31 -18.89
N PRO A 704 41.75 -16.89 -20.08
CA PRO A 704 40.64 -17.82 -20.25
C PRO A 704 40.75 -19.03 -19.30
N PRO A 705 39.64 -19.48 -18.68
CA PRO A 705 39.65 -20.64 -17.81
C PRO A 705 39.95 -21.92 -18.61
N ALA A 706 40.81 -22.78 -18.04
CA ALA A 706 41.10 -24.12 -18.56
C ALA A 706 40.80 -25.16 -17.45
N PRO A 707 39.81 -26.05 -17.61
CA PRO A 707 38.94 -26.23 -18.79
C PRO A 707 37.90 -25.11 -18.99
N PRO A 708 37.30 -24.97 -20.20
CA PRO A 708 36.25 -23.99 -20.45
C PRO A 708 35.08 -24.12 -19.48
N ILE A 709 34.54 -22.99 -19.03
CA ILE A 709 33.38 -22.98 -18.15
C ILE A 709 32.15 -23.33 -18.97
N VAL A 710 31.41 -24.34 -18.53
CA VAL A 710 30.15 -24.75 -19.15
C VAL A 710 28.97 -24.62 -18.19
N ARG A 711 27.78 -24.41 -18.75
CA ARG A 711 26.49 -24.31 -18.04
C ARG A 711 25.39 -25.05 -18.79
N ASP A 712 24.28 -25.24 -18.10
CA ASP A 712 23.10 -25.83 -18.69
C ASP A 712 22.43 -24.82 -19.63
N ILE A 713 22.01 -25.28 -20.81
CA ILE A 713 21.07 -24.53 -21.66
C ILE A 713 19.67 -24.90 -21.18
N VAL A 714 18.85 -23.92 -20.81
CA VAL A 714 17.47 -24.13 -20.41
C VAL A 714 16.55 -23.37 -21.36
N LEU A 715 15.65 -24.09 -22.03
CA LEU A 715 14.66 -23.53 -22.95
C LEU A 715 13.28 -23.60 -22.31
N ALA A 716 12.64 -22.43 -22.16
CA ALA A 716 11.27 -22.30 -21.69
C ALA A 716 10.29 -22.28 -22.89
N PRO A 717 9.37 -23.24 -23.00
CA PRO A 717 8.38 -23.28 -24.07
C PRO A 717 7.37 -22.13 -23.99
N VAL A 718 6.76 -21.80 -25.13
CA VAL A 718 5.73 -20.76 -25.26
C VAL A 718 4.33 -21.36 -25.13
N GLY A 719 3.52 -20.76 -24.26
CA GLY A 719 2.10 -21.10 -24.07
C GLY A 719 1.24 -20.65 -25.24
N LYS A 720 0.99 -21.56 -26.20
CA LYS A 720 0.07 -21.34 -27.32
C LYS A 720 -0.56 -22.68 -27.74
N TRP A 721 -1.88 -22.70 -27.88
CA TRP A 721 -2.60 -23.85 -28.43
C TRP A 721 -2.45 -23.92 -29.95
N GLY A 722 -2.30 -25.13 -30.48
CA GLY A 722 -2.24 -25.39 -31.92
C GLY A 722 -0.95 -26.06 -32.36
N LYS A 723 -0.88 -26.41 -33.65
CA LYS A 723 0.26 -27.11 -34.23
C LYS A 723 1.47 -26.18 -34.37
N PRO A 724 2.66 -26.53 -33.83
CA PRO A 724 3.91 -25.83 -34.16
C PRO A 724 4.15 -25.80 -35.67
N ALA A 725 4.59 -24.66 -36.22
CA ALA A 725 4.88 -24.55 -37.65
C ALA A 725 6.19 -25.27 -38.03
N VAL A 726 7.16 -25.29 -37.12
CA VAL A 726 8.42 -26.01 -37.25
C VAL A 726 8.62 -26.96 -36.07
N ASN A 727 9.49 -27.94 -36.24
CA ASN A 727 9.78 -28.96 -35.23
C ASN A 727 11.26 -29.26 -35.04
N GLU A 728 12.17 -28.60 -35.76
CA GLU A 728 13.61 -28.76 -35.59
C GLU A 728 14.22 -27.47 -35.02
N PHE A 729 14.93 -27.64 -33.91
CA PHE A 729 15.50 -26.56 -33.11
C PHE A 729 17.00 -26.79 -32.92
N ARG A 730 17.82 -26.02 -33.62
CA ARG A 730 19.29 -25.98 -33.51
C ARG A 730 19.67 -25.13 -32.31
N VAL A 731 20.14 -25.79 -31.27
CA VAL A 731 20.61 -25.18 -30.04
C VAL A 731 22.10 -24.88 -30.19
N GLN A 732 22.46 -23.59 -30.15
CA GLN A 732 23.82 -23.10 -30.31
C GLN A 732 24.59 -23.18 -28.99
N ARG A 733 25.93 -23.15 -29.06
CA ARG A 733 26.83 -23.22 -27.89
C ARG A 733 26.69 -22.04 -26.93
N ASP A 734 26.14 -20.91 -27.39
CA ASP A 734 25.83 -19.74 -26.56
C ASP A 734 24.45 -19.83 -25.89
N GLY A 735 23.66 -20.87 -26.21
CA GLY A 735 22.30 -21.08 -25.71
C GLY A 735 21.18 -20.56 -26.62
N THR A 736 21.50 -19.88 -27.72
CA THR A 736 20.48 -19.41 -28.68
C THR A 736 19.88 -20.59 -29.47
N VAL A 737 18.64 -20.40 -29.94
CA VAL A 737 17.91 -21.42 -30.71
C VAL A 737 17.13 -20.76 -31.85
N ASN A 738 17.01 -21.42 -33.00
CA ASN A 738 16.13 -20.93 -34.07
C ASN A 738 14.66 -21.09 -33.69
N ASP A 739 13.82 -20.16 -34.16
CA ASP A 739 12.37 -20.19 -34.01
C ASP A 739 11.89 -20.47 -32.55
N PRO A 740 12.45 -19.79 -31.52
CA PRO A 740 12.15 -20.09 -30.12
C PRO A 740 10.65 -19.99 -29.79
N SER A 741 9.91 -19.16 -30.53
CA SER A 741 8.45 -19.02 -30.39
C SER A 741 7.65 -20.24 -30.80
N GLU A 742 8.26 -21.19 -31.53
CA GLU A 742 7.63 -22.44 -31.97
C GLU A 742 7.93 -23.62 -31.04
N ILE A 743 8.78 -23.45 -30.03
CA ILE A 743 8.91 -24.42 -28.93
C ILE A 743 7.64 -24.32 -28.07
N ARG A 744 6.64 -25.18 -28.31
CA ARG A 744 5.33 -25.11 -27.63
C ARG A 744 5.34 -25.83 -26.29
N GLU A 745 4.62 -25.27 -25.31
CA GLU A 745 4.43 -25.93 -24.01
C GLU A 745 3.60 -27.22 -24.13
N LEU A 746 2.68 -27.31 -25.09
CA LEU A 746 1.79 -28.46 -25.24
C LEU A 746 2.37 -29.47 -26.23
N LEU A 747 2.81 -30.60 -25.71
CA LEU A 747 3.17 -31.77 -26.49
C LEU A 747 1.90 -32.60 -26.72
N HIS A 748 1.25 -32.41 -27.86
CA HIS A 748 0.00 -33.09 -28.22
C HIS A 748 0.19 -34.60 -28.44
N GLY A 749 -0.78 -35.38 -27.98
CA GLY A 749 -0.84 -36.83 -28.15
C GLY A 749 -1.99 -37.28 -29.05
N MET A 750 -2.44 -38.52 -28.86
CA MET A 750 -3.38 -39.22 -29.73
C MET A 750 -4.79 -38.60 -29.76
N GLY A 751 -5.16 -37.83 -28.73
CA GLY A 751 -6.42 -37.07 -28.70
C GLY A 751 -6.45 -35.87 -29.66
N HIS A 752 -5.30 -35.40 -30.12
CA HIS A 752 -5.13 -34.23 -30.98
C HIS A 752 -4.13 -34.51 -32.11
N ARG A 753 -4.33 -35.62 -32.83
CA ARG A 753 -3.41 -36.09 -33.89
C ARG A 753 -3.11 -35.03 -34.96
N ASP A 754 -4.08 -34.19 -35.29
CA ASP A 754 -3.96 -33.09 -36.23
C ASP A 754 -2.98 -32.00 -35.77
N LEU A 755 -2.80 -31.85 -34.44
CA LEU A 755 -1.91 -30.87 -33.82
C LEU A 755 -0.53 -31.42 -33.46
N VAL A 756 -0.29 -32.72 -33.64
CA VAL A 756 1.00 -33.36 -33.33
C VAL A 756 2.09 -32.83 -34.27
N ASN A 757 3.13 -32.23 -33.69
CA ASN A 757 4.39 -31.90 -34.36
C ASN A 757 5.55 -31.92 -33.33
N PRO A 758 6.16 -33.08 -33.06
CA PRO A 758 7.05 -33.28 -31.92
C PRO A 758 8.38 -32.53 -32.08
N PRO A 759 8.85 -31.80 -31.05
CA PRO A 759 10.10 -31.04 -31.14
C PRO A 759 11.32 -31.96 -31.22
N THR A 760 12.27 -31.57 -32.05
CA THR A 760 13.56 -32.20 -32.25
C THR A 760 14.66 -31.18 -32.06
N PHE A 761 15.53 -31.39 -31.09
CA PHE A 761 16.65 -30.51 -30.78
C PHE A 761 17.93 -31.03 -31.42
N VAL A 762 18.64 -30.18 -32.15
CA VAL A 762 19.98 -30.46 -32.67
C VAL A 762 20.97 -29.67 -31.84
N VAL A 763 21.77 -30.35 -31.03
CA VAL A 763 22.60 -29.74 -29.99
C VAL A 763 23.97 -30.42 -29.93
N ASP A 764 25.01 -29.65 -29.62
CA ASP A 764 26.36 -30.17 -29.40
C ASP A 764 26.65 -30.25 -27.90
N PHE A 765 26.97 -31.45 -27.41
CA PHE A 765 27.38 -31.70 -26.03
C PHE A 765 28.92 -31.70 -25.98
N PRO A 766 29.58 -30.65 -25.43
CA PRO A 766 31.04 -30.58 -25.40
C PRO A 766 31.68 -31.65 -24.50
N GLN A 767 30.88 -32.22 -23.61
CA GLN A 767 31.21 -33.32 -22.70
C GLN A 767 29.95 -34.16 -22.46
N PRO A 768 30.06 -35.40 -21.95
CA PRO A 768 28.88 -36.20 -21.60
C PRO A 768 27.96 -35.44 -20.63
N GLY A 769 26.66 -35.48 -20.88
CA GLY A 769 25.65 -34.74 -20.13
C GLY A 769 24.28 -35.39 -20.17
N LYS A 770 23.25 -34.63 -19.85
CA LYS A 770 21.85 -35.07 -19.82
C LYS A 770 20.97 -34.12 -20.62
N PHE A 771 19.97 -34.69 -21.26
CA PHE A 771 18.80 -33.96 -21.74
C PHE A 771 17.64 -34.19 -20.77
N ILE A 772 17.03 -33.10 -20.31
CA ILE A 772 15.99 -33.11 -19.27
C ILE A 772 14.71 -32.48 -19.83
N VAL A 773 13.57 -33.15 -19.60
CA VAL A 773 12.24 -32.63 -19.88
C VAL A 773 11.49 -32.49 -18.55
N ASN A 774 11.07 -31.29 -18.18
CA ASN A 774 10.21 -31.12 -17.01
C ASN A 774 8.74 -31.25 -17.43
N VAL A 775 8.09 -32.32 -16.98
CA VAL A 775 6.69 -32.61 -17.26
C VAL A 775 5.82 -31.94 -16.21
N GLY A 776 5.04 -30.94 -16.63
CA GLY A 776 4.12 -30.19 -15.77
C GLY A 776 2.79 -30.89 -15.60
N ARG A 777 1.77 -30.43 -16.32
CA ARG A 777 0.40 -30.97 -16.27
C ARG A 777 0.13 -31.90 -17.45
N VAL A 778 -0.59 -32.99 -17.22
CA VAL A 778 -0.97 -33.95 -18.24
C VAL A 778 -2.49 -34.08 -18.27
N SER A 779 -3.08 -34.11 -19.46
CA SER A 779 -4.50 -34.39 -19.68
C SER A 779 -4.68 -35.84 -20.11
N ARG A 780 -5.73 -36.52 -19.61
CA ARG A 780 -6.15 -37.91 -19.89
C ARG A 780 -5.07 -38.98 -19.65
N SER A 781 -4.02 -38.98 -20.46
CA SER A 781 -2.77 -39.70 -20.24
C SER A 781 -1.69 -39.16 -21.18
N GLY A 782 -0.44 -39.19 -20.72
CA GLY A 782 0.76 -38.92 -21.50
C GLY A 782 1.61 -40.18 -21.67
N LEU A 783 2.37 -40.26 -22.76
CA LEU A 783 3.44 -41.24 -22.95
C LEU A 783 4.66 -40.53 -23.52
N LEU A 784 5.57 -40.11 -22.64
CA LEU A 784 6.76 -39.37 -23.01
C LEU A 784 7.81 -40.32 -23.59
N ARG A 785 8.19 -40.10 -24.84
CA ARG A 785 9.31 -40.79 -25.47
C ARG A 785 10.39 -39.81 -25.86
N VAL A 786 11.64 -40.19 -25.60
CA VAL A 786 12.81 -39.40 -26.01
C VAL A 786 13.72 -40.29 -26.85
N TRP A 787 14.07 -39.78 -28.03
CA TRP A 787 14.97 -40.41 -28.98
C TRP A 787 16.25 -39.59 -29.08
N VAL A 788 17.41 -40.25 -29.07
CA VAL A 788 18.72 -39.61 -29.29
C VAL A 788 19.38 -40.29 -30.48
N ASN A 789 19.59 -39.57 -31.58
CA ASN A 789 20.10 -40.09 -32.85
C ASN A 789 19.34 -41.33 -33.33
N ASP A 790 18.01 -41.22 -33.35
CA ASP A 790 17.06 -42.27 -33.74
C ASP A 790 17.05 -43.54 -32.86
N GLU A 791 17.80 -43.55 -31.75
CA GLU A 791 17.72 -44.59 -30.71
C GLU A 791 16.79 -44.16 -29.58
N GLN A 792 15.81 -45.00 -29.22
CA GLN A 792 14.89 -44.70 -28.10
C GLN A 792 15.65 -44.78 -26.78
N ARG A 793 15.76 -43.66 -26.07
CA ARG A 793 16.39 -43.61 -24.75
C ARG A 793 15.39 -43.62 -23.60
N LEU A 794 14.15 -43.23 -23.86
CA LEU A 794 13.09 -43.17 -22.85
C LEU A 794 11.74 -43.57 -23.45
N ASP A 795 10.97 -44.32 -22.68
CA ASP A 795 9.54 -44.56 -22.89
C ASP A 795 8.84 -44.61 -21.52
N ARG A 796 8.16 -43.52 -21.15
CA ARG A 796 7.61 -43.36 -19.79
C ARG A 796 6.15 -42.90 -19.81
N PRO A 797 5.22 -43.68 -19.20
CA PRO A 797 3.82 -43.28 -19.08
C PRO A 797 3.61 -42.24 -17.98
N PHE A 798 2.66 -41.33 -18.23
CA PHE A 798 2.15 -40.34 -17.29
C PHE A 798 0.61 -40.46 -17.24
N PRO A 799 0.05 -41.40 -16.45
CA PRO A 799 -1.40 -41.57 -16.35
C PRO A 799 -2.08 -40.36 -15.69
N CYS A 800 -3.38 -40.19 -15.88
CA CYS A 800 -4.18 -39.25 -15.09
C CYS A 800 -5.30 -39.99 -14.37
N GLY A 801 -5.63 -39.52 -13.17
CA GLY A 801 -6.64 -40.16 -12.34
C GLY A 801 -6.69 -39.57 -10.94
N GLU A 802 -7.67 -40.03 -10.16
CA GLU A 802 -7.76 -39.67 -8.76
C GLU A 802 -6.48 -40.11 -8.02
N LYS A 803 -5.91 -39.20 -7.23
CA LYS A 803 -4.65 -39.43 -6.47
C LYS A 803 -3.42 -39.72 -7.33
N ILE A 804 -3.44 -39.36 -8.62
CA ILE A 804 -2.28 -39.47 -9.50
C ILE A 804 -1.61 -38.10 -9.68
N GLY A 805 -0.29 -38.05 -9.45
CA GLY A 805 0.51 -36.82 -9.48
C GLY A 805 0.49 -36.07 -8.15
N LYS A 806 1.15 -34.90 -8.11
CA LYS A 806 1.11 -33.96 -6.98
C LYS A 806 -0.27 -33.34 -6.77
N GLN A 807 -1.01 -33.13 -7.87
CA GLN A 807 -2.39 -32.65 -7.88
C GLN A 807 -3.17 -33.35 -8.99
N TRP A 808 -4.48 -33.53 -8.81
CA TRP A 808 -5.37 -34.10 -9.81
C TRP A 808 -6.69 -33.35 -9.83
N THR A 809 -7.31 -33.25 -10.99
CA THR A 809 -8.61 -32.59 -11.15
C THR A 809 -9.40 -33.28 -12.26
N TYR A 810 -10.65 -33.64 -11.96
CA TYR A 810 -11.56 -34.13 -12.98
C TYR A 810 -12.15 -32.94 -13.71
N GLN A 811 -12.12 -32.96 -15.05
CA GLN A 811 -12.67 -31.91 -15.91
C GLN A 811 -14.06 -32.34 -16.41
N PRO A 812 -15.17 -31.88 -15.82
CA PRO A 812 -16.50 -32.40 -16.14
C PRO A 812 -16.91 -32.14 -17.59
N LYS A 813 -16.48 -31.00 -18.14
CA LYS A 813 -16.74 -30.59 -19.54
C LYS A 813 -16.20 -31.61 -20.54
N TRP A 814 -15.03 -32.20 -20.25
CA TRP A 814 -14.31 -33.08 -21.17
C TRP A 814 -14.31 -34.56 -20.72
N LYS A 815 -14.93 -34.87 -19.59
CA LYS A 815 -15.04 -36.22 -19.00
C LYS A 815 -13.68 -36.94 -18.88
N LEU A 816 -12.66 -36.21 -18.44
CA LEU A 816 -11.30 -36.72 -18.28
C LEU A 816 -10.63 -36.18 -17.01
N TRP A 817 -9.54 -36.83 -16.61
CA TRP A 817 -8.69 -36.37 -15.52
C TRP A 817 -7.48 -35.58 -16.05
N GLU A 818 -7.11 -34.52 -15.35
CA GLU A 818 -5.81 -33.86 -15.48
C GLU A 818 -4.99 -34.12 -14.20
N SER A 819 -3.69 -34.40 -14.36
CA SER A 819 -2.75 -34.63 -13.25
C SER A 819 -1.52 -33.72 -13.40
N VAL A 820 -1.07 -33.13 -12.30
CA VAL A 820 0.15 -32.30 -12.23
C VAL A 820 1.28 -33.15 -11.65
N TYR A 821 2.36 -33.30 -12.42
CA TYR A 821 3.57 -34.03 -12.03
C TYR A 821 4.65 -33.06 -11.55
N ASP A 822 4.99 -32.06 -12.37
CA ASP A 822 6.09 -31.12 -12.13
C ASP A 822 7.38 -31.87 -11.76
N GLU A 823 7.81 -32.75 -12.68
CA GLU A 823 8.91 -33.71 -12.48
C GLU A 823 9.92 -33.61 -13.63
N ASP A 824 11.21 -33.67 -13.30
CA ASP A 824 12.30 -33.76 -14.29
C ASP A 824 12.52 -35.20 -14.74
N VAL A 825 12.43 -35.43 -16.05
CA VAL A 825 12.78 -36.71 -16.69
C VAL A 825 14.04 -36.53 -17.51
N ALA A 826 15.08 -37.30 -17.18
CA ALA A 826 16.40 -37.15 -17.78
C ALA A 826 16.79 -38.36 -18.64
N VAL A 827 17.52 -38.12 -19.72
CA VAL A 827 18.25 -39.13 -20.50
C VAL A 827 19.71 -38.73 -20.61
N ASP A 828 20.61 -39.70 -20.48
CA ASP A 828 22.05 -39.48 -20.68
C ASP A 828 22.35 -39.29 -22.17
N VAL A 829 23.23 -38.33 -22.48
CA VAL A 829 23.64 -37.97 -23.83
C VAL A 829 25.17 -37.95 -23.87
N PRO A 830 25.82 -38.73 -24.76
CA PRO A 830 27.27 -38.68 -24.96
C PRO A 830 27.78 -37.30 -25.39
N ALA A 831 29.11 -37.13 -25.42
CA ALA A 831 29.72 -35.96 -26.04
C ALA A 831 29.58 -36.01 -27.57
N GLY A 832 29.43 -34.84 -28.18
CA GLY A 832 29.30 -34.65 -29.62
C GLY A 832 27.93 -34.08 -30.03
N ARG A 833 27.70 -34.04 -31.33
CA ARG A 833 26.47 -33.51 -31.91
C ARG A 833 25.36 -34.57 -31.90
N HIS A 834 24.20 -34.20 -31.36
CA HIS A 834 23.06 -35.09 -31.22
C HIS A 834 21.77 -34.47 -31.75
N ARG A 835 20.89 -35.34 -32.27
CA ARG A 835 19.50 -35.05 -32.62
C ARG A 835 18.60 -35.70 -31.58
N ILE A 836 17.87 -34.89 -30.81
CA ILE A 836 17.05 -35.32 -29.67
C ILE A 836 15.58 -35.03 -29.94
N ARG A 837 14.76 -36.05 -30.18
CA ARG A 837 13.32 -35.90 -30.49
C ARG A 837 12.47 -36.28 -29.29
N VAL A 838 11.44 -35.48 -29.00
CA VAL A 838 10.54 -35.69 -27.87
C VAL A 838 9.11 -35.89 -28.36
N ASP A 839 8.51 -37.04 -28.08
CA ASP A 839 7.13 -37.36 -28.43
C ASP A 839 6.23 -37.49 -27.21
N ASN A 840 4.95 -37.25 -27.43
CA ASN A 840 3.88 -37.74 -26.57
C ASN A 840 2.97 -38.67 -27.38
N LEU A 841 2.95 -39.96 -27.05
CA LEU A 841 2.05 -40.94 -27.67
C LEU A 841 0.86 -41.30 -26.76
N GLY A 842 0.65 -40.51 -25.71
CA GLY A 842 -0.45 -40.67 -24.75
C GLY A 842 -1.81 -40.32 -25.34
N GLY A 843 -2.85 -40.44 -24.51
CA GLY A 843 -4.23 -40.25 -24.92
C GLY A 843 -4.61 -38.79 -25.21
N ASP A 844 -3.83 -37.82 -24.74
CA ASP A 844 -4.07 -36.38 -24.94
C ASP A 844 -2.75 -35.57 -24.74
N TRP A 845 -2.79 -34.26 -24.49
CA TRP A 845 -1.61 -33.40 -24.37
C TRP A 845 -0.85 -33.51 -23.03
N MET A 846 0.45 -33.23 -23.09
CA MET A 846 1.34 -33.02 -21.92
C MET A 846 1.90 -31.59 -21.97
N ARG A 847 1.75 -30.82 -20.88
CA ARG A 847 2.42 -29.53 -20.72
C ARG A 847 3.85 -29.75 -20.26
N ILE A 848 4.80 -29.23 -21.02
CA ILE A 848 6.23 -29.21 -20.72
C ILE A 848 6.59 -27.83 -20.17
N ASN A 849 7.17 -27.79 -18.96
CA ASN A 849 7.55 -26.53 -18.33
C ASN A 849 8.93 -26.05 -18.81
N ARG A 850 9.86 -26.96 -19.10
CA ARG A 850 11.19 -26.64 -19.67
C ARG A 850 11.87 -27.84 -20.32
N TYR A 851 12.80 -27.54 -21.23
CA TYR A 851 13.83 -28.46 -21.71
C TYR A 851 15.21 -27.99 -21.20
N ALA A 852 16.07 -28.89 -20.75
CA ALA A 852 17.43 -28.54 -20.33
C ALA A 852 18.49 -29.47 -20.93
N PHE A 853 19.65 -28.90 -21.30
CA PHE A 853 20.80 -29.59 -21.87
C PHE A 853 22.02 -29.31 -20.98
N THR A 854 22.44 -30.30 -20.19
CA THR A 854 23.40 -30.03 -19.12
C THR A 854 24.81 -29.82 -19.66
N GLY A 855 25.48 -28.74 -19.23
CA GLY A 855 26.86 -28.45 -19.63
C GLY A 855 27.06 -28.12 -21.12
N CYS A 856 26.02 -27.77 -21.86
CA CYS A 856 26.11 -27.47 -23.30
C CYS A 856 26.40 -25.99 -23.60
N LYS A 857 26.09 -25.07 -22.69
CA LYS A 857 26.40 -23.64 -22.86
C LYS A 857 27.86 -23.43 -22.55
N VAL A 858 28.66 -22.98 -23.51
CA VAL A 858 30.08 -22.65 -23.30
C VAL A 858 30.23 -21.16 -23.08
N LEU A 859 30.84 -20.77 -21.96
CA LEU A 859 31.07 -19.35 -21.64
C LEU A 859 32.45 -18.92 -22.16
N ASP A 860 32.50 -18.53 -23.43
CA ASP A 860 33.70 -18.01 -24.10
C ASP A 860 34.08 -16.58 -23.66
N ARG A 861 33.15 -15.89 -23.00
CA ARG A 861 33.33 -14.57 -22.37
C ARG A 861 32.89 -14.59 -20.91
N PRO A 862 33.38 -13.65 -20.08
CA PRO A 862 32.89 -13.47 -18.72
C PRO A 862 31.37 -13.28 -18.68
N ASN A 863 30.69 -14.06 -17.84
CA ASN A 863 29.23 -14.00 -17.67
C ASN A 863 28.84 -12.84 -16.74
N LEU A 864 29.07 -11.62 -17.24
CA LEU A 864 28.87 -10.37 -16.51
C LEU A 864 27.78 -9.51 -17.13
N LEU A 865 26.89 -8.99 -16.27
CA LEU A 865 26.01 -7.88 -16.62
C LEU A 865 26.70 -6.58 -16.21
N VAL A 866 26.89 -5.67 -17.15
CA VAL A 866 27.54 -4.38 -16.91
C VAL A 866 26.61 -3.23 -17.27
N ALA A 867 26.43 -2.29 -16.33
CA ALA A 867 25.66 -1.08 -16.51
C ALA A 867 26.53 0.12 -16.13
N ALA A 868 26.61 1.14 -16.99
CA ALA A 868 27.50 2.27 -16.78
C ALA A 868 26.91 3.57 -17.34
N LEU A 869 27.09 4.65 -16.58
CA LEU A 869 26.67 6.00 -16.95
C LEU A 869 27.83 6.98 -16.74
N ARG A 870 27.86 8.05 -17.52
CA ARG A 870 28.84 9.14 -17.37
C ARG A 870 28.15 10.49 -17.36
N ALA A 871 28.41 11.29 -16.34
CA ALA A 871 28.07 12.70 -16.35
C ALA A 871 29.02 13.45 -17.29
N VAL A 872 28.48 14.25 -18.22
CA VAL A 872 29.27 15.06 -19.16
C VAL A 872 30.16 16.01 -18.38
N GLY A 873 31.48 15.92 -18.59
CA GLY A 873 32.48 16.69 -17.86
C GLY A 873 32.65 16.32 -16.38
N GLY A 874 32.01 15.23 -15.92
CA GLY A 874 31.94 14.83 -14.52
C GLY A 874 32.36 13.37 -14.28
N PRO A 875 31.88 12.77 -13.16
CA PRO A 875 32.17 11.38 -12.85
C PRO A 875 31.43 10.40 -13.77
N ALA A 876 31.98 9.19 -13.93
CA ALA A 876 31.23 8.03 -14.40
C ALA A 876 30.97 7.05 -13.26
N ILE A 877 29.91 6.25 -13.41
CA ILE A 877 29.61 5.13 -12.53
C ILE A 877 29.49 3.86 -13.36
N VAL A 878 29.89 2.74 -12.76
CA VAL A 878 29.73 1.41 -13.35
C VAL A 878 29.35 0.42 -12.28
N TRP A 879 28.43 -0.48 -12.61
CA TRP A 879 28.10 -1.66 -11.82
C TRP A 879 28.27 -2.90 -12.68
N MET A 880 28.88 -3.92 -12.09
CA MET A 880 29.20 -5.19 -12.72
C MET A 880 28.67 -6.30 -11.83
N GLN A 881 27.85 -7.17 -12.40
CA GLN A 881 27.23 -8.29 -11.71
C GLN A 881 27.66 -9.60 -12.36
N ASN A 882 28.05 -10.58 -11.56
CA ASN A 882 28.01 -11.98 -11.96
C ASN A 882 26.55 -12.34 -12.30
N GLN A 883 26.25 -12.69 -13.56
CA GLN A 883 24.88 -12.97 -13.99
C GLN A 883 24.25 -14.17 -13.27
N GLU A 884 25.06 -15.05 -12.69
CA GLU A 884 24.58 -16.16 -11.84
C GLU A 884 24.34 -15.74 -10.39
N SER A 885 24.81 -14.57 -9.96
CA SER A 885 24.55 -14.03 -8.63
C SER A 885 23.20 -13.32 -8.59
N ASP A 886 22.14 -14.11 -8.76
CA ASP A 886 20.74 -13.72 -8.64
C ASP A 886 20.05 -14.46 -7.48
N TRP A 887 18.84 -14.00 -7.12
CA TRP A 887 18.07 -14.54 -6.00
C TRP A 887 17.81 -16.05 -6.10
N PHE A 888 17.61 -16.57 -7.30
CA PHE A 888 17.22 -17.95 -7.53
C PHE A 888 18.41 -18.89 -7.38
N ASN A 889 19.55 -18.55 -8.00
CA ASN A 889 20.78 -19.32 -7.91
C ASN A 889 21.40 -19.27 -6.50
N HIS A 890 21.28 -18.14 -5.79
CA HIS A 890 21.65 -18.06 -4.37
C HIS A 890 20.79 -18.99 -3.50
N GLY A 891 19.49 -19.09 -3.76
CA GLY A 891 18.59 -20.03 -3.09
C GLY A 891 18.99 -21.51 -3.27
N ARG A 892 19.79 -21.82 -4.30
CA ARG A 892 20.29 -23.15 -4.62
C ARG A 892 21.77 -23.36 -4.27
N SER A 893 22.43 -22.35 -3.71
CA SER A 893 23.89 -22.34 -3.51
C SER A 893 24.68 -22.64 -4.80
N ALA A 894 24.18 -22.15 -5.94
CA ALA A 894 24.67 -22.48 -7.28
C ALA A 894 25.37 -21.30 -7.97
N VAL A 895 26.03 -20.41 -7.22
CA VAL A 895 26.70 -19.23 -7.76
C VAL A 895 28.20 -19.48 -7.83
N ALA A 896 28.72 -19.70 -9.04
CA ALA A 896 30.16 -19.82 -9.25
C ALA A 896 30.78 -18.42 -9.46
N PRO A 897 31.99 -18.16 -8.93
CA PRO A 897 32.69 -16.90 -9.22
C PRO A 897 33.02 -16.76 -10.70
N VAL A 898 32.93 -15.53 -11.22
CA VAL A 898 33.45 -15.20 -12.55
C VAL A 898 34.96 -14.96 -12.43
N PRO A 899 35.81 -15.66 -13.21
CA PRO A 899 37.25 -15.43 -13.21
C PRO A 899 37.66 -13.97 -13.50
N PRO A 900 38.89 -13.57 -13.15
CA PRO A 900 39.41 -12.23 -13.44
C PRO A 900 39.16 -11.80 -14.89
N SER A 901 38.50 -10.66 -15.02
CA SER A 901 37.98 -10.15 -16.29
C SER A 901 38.50 -8.75 -16.60
N ARG A 902 38.53 -8.41 -17.89
CA ARG A 902 38.77 -7.07 -18.43
C ARG A 902 37.49 -6.53 -19.01
N ILE A 903 37.10 -5.34 -18.57
CA ILE A 903 35.90 -4.65 -19.02
C ILE A 903 36.36 -3.37 -19.70
N THR A 904 36.13 -3.27 -21.00
CA THR A 904 36.52 -2.11 -21.79
C THR A 904 35.33 -1.18 -21.96
N LEU A 905 35.42 0.02 -21.42
CA LEU A 905 34.40 1.07 -21.54
C LEU A 905 34.83 2.10 -22.59
N ASP A 906 33.91 2.49 -23.48
CA ASP A 906 34.17 3.48 -24.53
C ASP A 906 33.82 4.92 -24.12
N GLY A 907 34.38 5.89 -24.86
CA GLY A 907 34.06 7.31 -24.75
C GLY A 907 34.78 8.04 -23.62
N PHE A 908 35.87 7.49 -23.08
CA PHE A 908 36.71 8.14 -22.08
C PHE A 908 37.85 8.90 -22.73
N ALA A 909 37.90 10.22 -22.55
CA ALA A 909 39.00 11.04 -23.06
C ALA A 909 40.35 10.57 -22.49
N ASP A 910 41.38 10.51 -23.33
CA ASP A 910 42.71 10.07 -22.91
C ASP A 910 43.21 10.84 -21.68
N GLY A 911 43.84 10.10 -20.76
CA GLY A 911 44.29 10.63 -19.48
C GLY A 911 44.24 9.63 -18.34
N THR A 912 44.58 10.10 -17.14
CA THR A 912 44.55 9.30 -15.92
C THR A 912 43.22 9.48 -15.20
N TYR A 913 42.65 8.38 -14.72
CA TYR A 913 41.40 8.35 -13.98
C TYR A 913 41.63 7.70 -12.61
N ALA A 914 41.00 8.25 -11.57
CA ALA A 914 40.82 7.60 -10.29
C ALA A 914 39.58 6.70 -10.37
N VAL A 915 39.78 5.40 -10.16
CA VAL A 915 38.71 4.41 -10.05
C VAL A 915 38.53 4.08 -8.57
N GLU A 916 37.43 4.53 -8.00
CA GLU A 916 37.04 4.27 -6.63
C GLU A 916 36.10 3.07 -6.60
N TRP A 917 36.56 1.92 -6.12
CA TRP A 917 35.80 0.67 -6.06
C TRP A 917 34.92 0.60 -4.80
N TRP A 918 33.71 0.07 -4.93
CA TRP A 918 32.69 0.02 -3.89
C TRP A 918 32.18 -1.40 -3.66
N GLU A 919 32.17 -1.81 -2.40
CA GLU A 919 31.48 -3.00 -1.94
C GLU A 919 29.98 -2.70 -1.86
N THR A 920 29.18 -3.41 -2.66
CA THR A 920 27.80 -3.03 -2.99
C THR A 920 26.80 -3.39 -1.89
N TRP A 921 27.09 -4.35 -1.01
CA TRP A 921 26.16 -4.73 0.07
C TRP A 921 26.16 -3.73 1.23
N LYS A 922 27.32 -3.14 1.52
CA LYS A 922 27.47 -2.14 2.60
C LYS A 922 27.45 -0.72 2.06
N GLY A 923 27.56 -0.55 0.75
CA GLY A 923 27.71 0.75 0.09
C GLY A 923 28.89 1.51 0.68
N ARG A 924 30.07 0.88 0.68
CA ARG A 924 31.30 1.51 1.19
C ARG A 924 32.42 1.39 0.18
N ARG A 925 33.26 2.43 0.13
CA ARG A 925 34.50 2.39 -0.65
C ARG A 925 35.39 1.25 -0.14
N ALA A 926 35.78 0.37 -1.05
CA ALA A 926 36.72 -0.71 -0.81
C ALA A 926 38.17 -0.21 -0.95
N HIS A 927 38.52 0.32 -2.12
CA HIS A 927 39.84 0.90 -2.40
C HIS A 927 39.77 1.89 -3.58
N THR A 928 40.88 2.51 -3.94
CA THR A 928 40.99 3.40 -5.09
C THR A 928 42.28 3.12 -5.84
N GLU A 929 42.22 3.11 -7.16
CA GLU A 929 43.38 2.93 -8.03
C GLU A 929 43.40 3.96 -9.16
N LYS A 930 44.54 4.06 -9.84
CA LYS A 930 44.71 4.90 -11.04
C LYS A 930 44.71 4.04 -12.29
N VAL A 931 43.85 4.38 -13.24
CA VAL A 931 43.74 3.69 -14.53
C VAL A 931 43.90 4.72 -15.64
N LYS A 932 44.64 4.38 -16.70
CA LYS A 932 44.83 5.26 -17.86
C LYS A 932 43.84 4.91 -18.96
N ALA A 933 43.07 5.89 -19.43
CA ALA A 933 42.32 5.77 -20.67
C ALA A 933 43.22 6.11 -21.86
N THR A 934 43.15 5.30 -22.92
CA THR A 934 43.94 5.48 -24.15
C THR A 934 43.06 5.19 -25.36
N ALA A 935 43.16 6.00 -26.41
CA ALA A 935 42.35 5.87 -27.62
C ALA A 935 40.84 5.81 -27.33
N GLY A 936 40.37 6.63 -26.38
CA GLY A 936 38.94 6.66 -26.03
C GLY A 936 38.45 5.54 -25.11
N LYS A 937 39.33 4.62 -24.68
CA LYS A 937 38.97 3.39 -23.96
C LYS A 937 39.54 3.36 -22.55
N LEU A 938 38.69 3.03 -21.58
CA LEU A 938 39.08 2.77 -20.19
C LEU A 938 38.90 1.28 -19.88
N ILE A 939 39.95 0.61 -19.42
CA ILE A 939 39.93 -0.82 -19.11
C ILE A 939 39.89 -1.01 -17.60
N LEU A 940 38.85 -1.67 -17.10
CA LEU A 940 38.69 -2.01 -15.69
C LEU A 940 38.98 -3.50 -15.46
N GLN A 941 39.56 -3.82 -14.30
CA GLN A 941 39.88 -5.19 -13.88
C GLN A 941 39.35 -5.44 -12.46
N PRO A 942 38.09 -5.85 -12.29
CA PRO A 942 37.48 -6.05 -10.97
C PRO A 942 38.04 -7.26 -10.19
N GLY A 943 38.96 -8.04 -10.78
CA GLY A 943 39.42 -9.31 -10.24
C GLY A 943 38.37 -10.42 -10.40
N GLU A 944 38.49 -11.47 -9.58
CA GLU A 944 37.45 -12.52 -9.49
C GLU A 944 36.18 -11.92 -8.87
N LEU A 945 35.04 -12.12 -9.54
CA LEU A 945 33.77 -11.55 -9.12
C LEU A 945 32.79 -12.63 -8.67
N LYS A 946 32.56 -12.72 -7.35
CA LYS A 946 31.60 -13.68 -6.76
C LYS A 946 30.16 -13.23 -6.94
N THR A 947 29.87 -11.97 -6.63
CA THR A 947 28.51 -11.41 -6.69
C THR A 947 28.45 -10.23 -7.64
N ASP A 948 28.94 -9.08 -7.21
CA ASP A 948 28.87 -7.82 -7.94
C ASP A 948 29.79 -6.77 -7.29
N LEU A 949 30.13 -5.74 -8.06
CA LEU A 949 30.99 -4.64 -7.64
C LEU A 949 30.57 -3.36 -8.37
N ALA A 950 30.76 -2.21 -7.73
CA ALA A 950 30.54 -0.91 -8.38
C ALA A 950 31.80 -0.04 -8.33
N ALA A 951 31.87 0.96 -9.20
CA ALA A 951 32.93 1.97 -9.14
C ALA A 951 32.42 3.37 -9.47
N LYS A 952 33.04 4.37 -8.85
CA LYS A 952 32.98 5.78 -9.26
C LYS A 952 34.30 6.13 -9.94
N ILE A 953 34.23 6.71 -11.13
CA ILE A 953 35.39 6.98 -11.98
C ILE A 953 35.49 8.49 -12.19
N ARG A 954 36.64 9.09 -11.89
CA ARG A 954 36.87 10.54 -12.05
C ARG A 954 38.18 10.80 -12.77
N LYS A 955 38.19 11.72 -13.74
CA LYS A 955 39.44 12.15 -14.40
C LYS A 955 40.31 12.90 -13.39
N GLN A 956 41.62 12.64 -13.39
CA GLN A 956 42.61 13.32 -12.54
C GLN A 956 43.22 14.54 -13.24
#